data_AF-A0A960TLF1-F1
#
_entry.id   AF-A0A960TLF1-F1
#
_cell.length_a   1.000
_cell.length_b   1.000
_cell.length_c   1.000
_cell.angle_alpha   90.00
_cell.angle_beta   90.00
_cell.angle_gamma   90.00
#
_symmetry.space_group_name_H-M   'P 1'
#
loop_
_entity.id
_entity.type
_entity.pdbx_description
1 polymer ?
#
loop_
_entity_poly.entity_id
_entity_poly.type
_entity_poly.pdbx_seq_one_letter_code
_entity_poly.pdbx_strand_id
1 'polypeptide(L)'
;MKTFQLFTILTFLMVFSSHCGKSKTSSGMSIIPLALMGGSTNDGYYDPIQSGSSTSVSSQDNVPQLYSVTDSGSACVRGSVEAPSSFGSEGPEAYLDVCSTTNVDRYKSLKIVFSHPMDPSSVESSFSITSNVSGSLPGPSPGGEFIWNSPRVLIFDPYKELKSRETYFINIASTAKTTDNRSLKEFNSEFKSSHDYLISFSITQDGNAFPALSEKDLTFSSGGGNLTLNAEFSSPLGAYDEIYSITFNRIGNTDNNGNPRPTAKTICSGNCSGLGTPIDLNTDSQLQNIDMAITEGGNNYYYEIKTNDGKTFRRFFSFNYGKINQNPNGLITNVASGVLDQTQMMKMLGRLIEVFTQNKFKVNNKTFNDFATGEKSTTPRTPQCYDFRGLDDSNGNPVSISYIRSYGDSGNPNGDGYCNNKFTAEAVLKDPLFGFTIDTANVSMDVYVTSVELAPKTNGKDSVSASLGINQNDELGIDLLSRTVVVGLGVVANFNDSLTIAIPAGKKMYFSTTATLNVSPRNDDLRLARARNTLSVDSNGVMNLSVKTPHTPYDDITQNLYIKGWTNPKDGNCWSNGSYMNGNYDYSRSNCTDNLYVANMVMKGSNSWIADILNAILPSLVSKIANEMVPTVKANITQAMVKDILQKVAPNVLNSIVGTLKDPGVDLSLPSYLPAPLGGYGLNAKVQLSSDAVLRSEGSNKGIVSSIHLAVTSKVPDANPRQHANSGICGGDGCFVYFKDPNSPLVHPANSAPFLESSSRPGFLLALHSDAITQAAYHMWKNRAVDLNIDKTFINSVNSYAGDDPLLKLTDSILQVSAIMSIIAPGRNTLVGVNGNSLLPAICGLDEVIFKMDPIHHPVARMLDSSNYDPVSKANPNINLSFMDLQLTVQGKRTDNSEKCVSSRGAPNGTKYTLATIRVSMNANGYFGFEVFDNPNTPEADNLNALNFKIFTENLKYSMEVLEGNTYNPYGLDPQGIYNVLNPLVKTLVIPMVNSILNKIPLPAEVEFPALNYTNSLTKCKINAKTDNAIKFNSLKPPTSDASFNPYIYSQVELKGDSLTDAKNMLESNCR
;
A
#
# COMPACT_ATOMS: atom_id res chain seq x y z
N MET A 1 -1.58 14.00 -16.22
CA MET A 1 -2.62 13.21 -16.90
C MET A 1 -2.30 11.78 -17.35
N LYS A 2 -1.12 11.40 -17.86
CA LYS A 2 -0.52 10.09 -17.50
C LYS A 2 0.42 10.20 -16.29
N THR A 3 0.80 11.43 -15.92
CA THR A 3 1.45 11.79 -14.65
C THR A 3 0.51 11.67 -13.46
N PHE A 4 -0.79 11.87 -13.71
CA PHE A 4 -1.83 11.65 -12.70
C PHE A 4 -2.09 10.16 -12.51
N GLN A 5 -1.59 9.32 -13.40
CA GLN A 5 -1.73 7.87 -13.40
C GLN A 5 -0.49 7.17 -12.87
N LEU A 6 0.66 7.73 -13.22
CA LEU A 6 1.92 7.59 -12.50
C LEU A 6 1.72 7.93 -11.02
N PHE A 7 0.91 8.93 -10.70
CA PHE A 7 0.44 9.29 -9.35
C PHE A 7 -0.18 8.10 -8.60
N THR A 8 -1.08 7.34 -9.22
CA THR A 8 -1.80 6.21 -8.59
C THR A 8 -0.89 5.02 -8.36
N ILE A 9 0.02 4.80 -9.30
CA ILE A 9 1.13 3.86 -9.16
C ILE A 9 2.06 4.37 -8.03
N LEU A 10 2.48 5.63 -8.04
CA LEU A 10 3.47 6.20 -7.10
C LEU A 10 2.97 6.31 -5.65
N THR A 11 1.70 6.67 -5.47
CA THR A 11 1.08 6.83 -4.15
C THR A 11 0.83 5.47 -3.49
N PHE A 12 0.61 4.43 -4.30
CA PHE A 12 0.53 3.05 -3.83
C PHE A 12 1.91 2.46 -3.51
N LEU A 13 2.90 2.81 -4.32
CA LEU A 13 4.26 2.31 -4.20
C LEU A 13 5.03 2.88 -3.01
N MET A 14 4.48 3.90 -2.33
CA MET A 14 5.04 4.42 -1.08
C MET A 14 4.54 3.69 0.18
N VAL A 15 3.94 2.49 0.02
CA VAL A 15 3.47 1.63 1.12
C VAL A 15 4.39 0.46 1.46
N PHE A 16 5.31 0.06 0.59
CA PHE A 16 6.47 -0.75 1.04
C PHE A 16 7.78 -0.16 0.53
N SER A 17 8.73 0.12 1.45
CA SER A 17 10.16 -0.19 1.34
C SER A 17 11.12 0.69 0.47
N SER A 18 12.34 1.10 0.95
CA SER A 18 13.72 1.51 0.36
C SER A 18 15.16 0.98 0.81
N HIS A 19 16.15 1.26 -0.08
CA HIS A 19 17.66 1.30 -0.28
C HIS A 19 18.85 1.30 0.76
N CYS A 20 19.94 0.56 0.46
CA CYS A 20 21.29 1.20 0.38
C CYS A 20 22.37 0.36 -0.36
N GLY A 21 23.32 1.05 -1.00
CA GLY A 21 24.46 0.47 -1.70
C GLY A 21 25.82 1.15 -1.40
N LYS A 22 26.84 0.29 -1.27
CA LYS A 22 28.30 0.37 -1.56
C LYS A 22 29.14 1.56 -1.05
N SER A 23 29.92 1.28 0.00
CA SER A 23 31.27 1.80 0.24
C SER A 23 32.24 0.61 0.37
N LYS A 24 33.30 0.60 -0.43
CA LYS A 24 34.44 -0.33 -0.31
C LYS A 24 35.45 0.28 0.66
N THR A 25 35.58 -0.30 1.86
CA THR A 25 36.83 -0.31 2.62
C THR A 25 36.89 -1.58 3.45
N SER A 26 37.97 -2.34 3.24
CA SER A 26 38.32 -3.57 3.94
C SER A 26 38.73 -3.29 5.38
N SER A 27 38.05 -3.86 6.36
CA SER A 27 38.65 -4.16 7.67
C SER A 27 37.74 -5.06 8.53
N GLY A 28 38.16 -6.32 8.65
CA GLY A 28 37.97 -7.25 9.78
C GLY A 28 36.59 -7.38 10.43
N MET A 29 35.76 -8.31 9.94
CA MET A 29 34.76 -8.96 10.79
C MET A 29 35.38 -10.19 11.44
N SER A 30 35.52 -10.16 12.77
CA SER A 30 35.82 -11.33 13.58
C SER A 30 34.69 -12.33 13.47
N ILE A 31 35.00 -13.46 12.84
CA ILE A 31 34.19 -14.67 12.85
C ILE A 31 34.13 -15.16 14.30
N ILE A 32 32.96 -15.09 14.93
CA ILE A 32 32.68 -15.88 16.14
C ILE A 32 32.55 -17.34 15.66
N PRO A 33 33.41 -18.26 16.10
CA PRO A 33 33.30 -19.65 15.68
C PRO A 33 32.10 -20.29 16.40
N LEU A 34 31.07 -20.67 15.63
CA LEU A 34 30.21 -21.78 16.00
C LEU A 34 31.10 -23.03 15.98
N ALA A 35 31.73 -23.35 17.12
CA ALA A 35 32.55 -24.54 17.27
C ALA A 35 31.64 -25.77 17.35
N LEU A 36 31.65 -26.56 16.27
CA LEU A 36 31.67 -28.03 16.22
C LEU A 36 31.11 -28.75 17.46
N MET A 37 29.86 -29.23 17.38
CA MET A 37 29.39 -30.37 18.17
C MET A 37 29.20 -31.58 17.24
N GLY A 38 30.33 -32.19 16.89
CA GLY A 38 30.39 -33.53 16.33
C GLY A 38 31.41 -34.32 17.15
N GLY A 39 30.94 -35.16 18.06
CA GLY A 39 31.77 -35.99 18.92
C GLY A 39 31.23 -37.41 18.98
N SER A 40 31.73 -38.25 18.07
CA SER A 40 31.55 -39.70 18.06
C SER A 40 32.29 -40.36 19.24
N THR A 41 31.79 -41.52 19.60
CA THR A 41 32.12 -42.49 20.66
C THR A 41 33.60 -42.79 20.97
N ASN A 42 33.82 -43.08 22.27
CA ASN A 42 34.77 -44.00 22.92
C ASN A 42 36.18 -43.56 23.38
N ASP A 43 36.45 -44.04 24.61
CA ASP A 43 37.70 -44.36 25.31
C ASP A 43 38.48 -43.27 26.07
N GLY A 44 38.77 -43.60 27.35
CA GLY A 44 40.04 -43.24 27.99
C GLY A 44 39.99 -42.29 29.19
N TYR A 45 39.95 -42.87 30.38
CA TYR A 45 40.27 -42.29 31.68
C TYR A 45 41.62 -41.55 31.69
N TYR A 46 41.71 -40.33 32.26
CA TYR A 46 42.71 -39.86 33.25
C TYR A 46 42.54 -38.35 33.55
N ASP A 47 42.38 -38.03 34.83
CA ASP A 47 42.56 -36.69 35.43
C ASP A 47 44.07 -36.51 35.74
N PRO A 48 44.67 -35.31 35.55
CA PRO A 48 45.03 -34.59 36.77
C PRO A 48 44.96 -33.04 36.68
N ILE A 49 44.53 -32.48 37.81
CA ILE A 49 44.76 -31.14 38.35
C ILE A 49 46.12 -30.52 37.96
N GLN A 50 46.12 -29.29 37.41
CA GLN A 50 47.04 -28.22 37.84
C GLN A 50 46.56 -26.80 37.46
N SER A 51 46.77 -25.90 38.42
CA SER A 51 46.54 -24.45 38.42
C SER A 51 47.36 -23.69 37.38
N GLY A 52 46.74 -22.67 36.75
CA GLY A 52 47.45 -21.66 35.96
C GLY A 52 46.56 -20.46 35.66
N SER A 53 46.90 -19.32 36.24
CA SER A 53 46.30 -18.00 36.01
C SER A 53 46.55 -17.48 34.59
N SER A 54 45.54 -16.93 33.90
CA SER A 54 45.76 -15.90 32.87
C SER A 54 44.53 -15.01 32.64
N THR A 55 44.69 -13.76 33.11
CA THR A 55 44.29 -12.49 32.48
C THR A 55 43.08 -12.44 31.55
N SER A 56 42.04 -11.76 32.04
CA SER A 56 40.88 -11.26 31.31
C SER A 56 41.25 -10.24 30.22
N VAL A 57 40.71 -10.45 29.02
CA VAL A 57 40.55 -9.41 28.00
C VAL A 57 39.05 -9.18 27.85
N SER A 58 38.57 -8.05 28.37
CA SER A 58 37.19 -7.61 28.26
C SER A 58 36.92 -6.96 26.91
N SER A 59 36.17 -7.62 26.03
CA SER A 59 35.45 -6.97 24.93
C SER A 59 34.00 -6.72 25.35
N GLN A 60 33.68 -5.45 25.64
CA GLN A 60 32.33 -4.97 25.94
C GLN A 60 31.51 -4.92 24.64
N ASP A 61 30.67 -5.94 24.42
CA ASP A 61 29.47 -5.81 23.58
C ASP A 61 28.25 -5.72 24.51
N ASN A 62 27.89 -4.49 24.89
CA ASN A 62 26.70 -4.20 25.70
C ASN A 62 25.45 -4.24 24.82
N VAL A 63 24.83 -5.42 24.70
CA VAL A 63 23.44 -5.58 24.26
C VAL A 63 22.60 -5.92 25.50
N PRO A 64 21.55 -5.15 25.85
CA PRO A 64 20.68 -5.52 26.96
C PRO A 64 19.92 -6.81 26.58
N GLN A 65 20.28 -7.92 27.21
CA GLN A 65 19.51 -9.15 27.16
C GLN A 65 18.21 -8.92 27.95
N LEU A 66 17.09 -8.83 27.25
CA LEU A 66 15.78 -8.52 27.85
C LEU A 66 15.03 -9.74 28.38
N TYR A 67 15.74 -10.85 28.65
CA TYR A 67 15.30 -11.89 29.58
C TYR A 67 16.55 -12.54 30.16
N SER A 68 16.87 -12.20 31.40
CA SER A 68 17.67 -13.03 32.27
C SER A 68 16.76 -13.47 33.39
N VAL A 69 16.34 -14.73 33.39
CA VAL A 69 16.59 -15.47 34.62
C VAL A 69 18.08 -15.74 34.52
N THR A 70 18.87 -15.01 35.31
CA THR A 70 20.20 -15.49 35.63
C THR A 70 19.97 -16.79 36.38
N ASP A 71 19.95 -17.89 35.64
CA ASP A 71 20.39 -19.17 36.17
C ASP A 71 21.92 -19.15 36.08
N SER A 72 22.53 -18.14 36.71
CA SER A 72 23.92 -18.22 37.13
C SER A 72 23.94 -19.22 38.27
N GLY A 73 23.81 -20.49 37.93
CA GLY A 73 23.62 -21.56 38.89
C GLY A 73 22.94 -22.77 38.29
N SER A 74 23.70 -23.58 37.57
CA SER A 74 23.62 -25.02 37.79
C SER A 74 23.95 -25.30 39.27
N ALA A 75 23.02 -25.03 40.18
CA ALA A 75 23.00 -25.38 41.60
C ALA A 75 21.84 -24.62 42.25
N CYS A 76 20.98 -25.31 43.01
CA CYS A 76 20.19 -24.66 44.04
C CYS A 76 21.16 -23.78 44.87
N VAL A 77 21.09 -22.44 44.76
CA VAL A 77 21.97 -21.52 45.53
C VAL A 77 21.67 -21.61 47.04
N ARG A 78 20.58 -22.32 47.40
CA ARG A 78 20.36 -22.91 48.73
C ARG A 78 19.76 -24.31 48.56
N GLY A 79 20.58 -25.35 48.78
CA GLY A 79 20.22 -26.73 49.12
C GLY A 79 19.22 -27.45 48.20
N SER A 80 19.68 -28.44 47.43
CA SER A 80 18.84 -29.64 47.20
C SER A 80 18.40 -30.17 48.57
N VAL A 81 17.23 -30.79 48.69
CA VAL A 81 16.90 -31.54 49.91
C VAL A 81 18.03 -32.54 50.17
N GLU A 82 18.86 -32.28 51.18
CA GLU A 82 20.03 -33.12 51.47
C GLU A 82 19.55 -34.52 51.81
N ALA A 83 20.18 -35.53 51.20
CA ALA A 83 19.91 -36.91 51.53
C ALA A 83 20.08 -37.09 53.05
N PRO A 84 19.18 -37.83 53.73
CA PRO A 84 19.34 -38.09 55.16
C PRO A 84 20.75 -38.58 55.47
N SER A 85 21.34 -38.16 56.59
CA SER A 85 22.72 -38.55 56.97
C SER A 85 22.90 -40.07 57.13
N SER A 86 21.80 -40.81 57.22
CA SER A 86 21.71 -42.28 57.28
C SER A 86 21.25 -42.93 55.97
N PHE A 87 21.27 -42.22 54.84
CA PHE A 87 20.70 -42.71 53.58
C PHE A 87 21.36 -44.02 53.13
N GLY A 88 20.59 -45.11 53.18
CA GLY A 88 21.05 -46.45 52.83
C GLY A 88 21.67 -47.28 53.96
N SER A 89 21.75 -46.76 55.20
CA SER A 89 22.33 -47.51 56.32
C SER A 89 21.38 -48.55 56.93
N GLU A 90 20.07 -48.36 56.80
CA GLU A 90 19.04 -49.28 57.32
C GLU A 90 18.47 -50.24 56.26
N GLY A 91 18.94 -50.14 55.01
CA GLY A 91 18.44 -50.90 53.88
C GLY A 91 18.35 -50.06 52.60
N PRO A 92 17.77 -50.61 51.52
CA PRO A 92 17.48 -49.84 50.32
C PRO A 92 16.44 -48.75 50.62
N GLU A 93 16.76 -47.49 50.33
CA GLU A 93 15.96 -46.29 50.60
C GLU A 93 15.93 -45.41 49.35
N ALA A 94 14.94 -44.52 49.25
CA ALA A 94 14.80 -43.56 48.16
C ALA A 94 14.54 -42.14 48.70
N TYR A 95 14.91 -41.11 47.94
CA TYR A 95 14.49 -39.74 48.19
C TYR A 95 14.19 -38.98 46.89
N LEU A 96 13.30 -37.98 46.99
CA LEU A 96 12.96 -37.07 45.89
C LEU A 96 13.97 -35.91 45.85
N ASP A 97 14.71 -35.81 44.76
CA ASP A 97 15.74 -34.79 44.54
C ASP A 97 15.12 -33.54 43.90
N VAL A 98 14.62 -32.64 44.74
CA VAL A 98 14.03 -31.33 44.37
C VAL A 98 14.66 -30.21 45.21
N CYS A 99 14.68 -28.98 44.68
CA CYS A 99 15.16 -27.83 45.46
C CYS A 99 14.17 -27.41 46.57
N SER A 100 12.88 -27.70 46.44
CA SER A 100 11.86 -27.41 47.46
C SER A 100 10.67 -28.34 47.29
N THR A 101 10.07 -28.79 48.40
CA THR A 101 8.84 -29.60 48.39
C THR A 101 7.57 -28.73 48.35
N THR A 102 7.66 -27.40 48.49
CA THR A 102 6.47 -26.52 48.53
C THR A 102 6.21 -25.77 47.22
N ASN A 103 7.16 -25.79 46.30
CA ASN A 103 7.11 -25.07 45.03
C ASN A 103 7.86 -25.84 43.92
N VAL A 104 7.48 -27.10 43.72
CA VAL A 104 8.07 -27.95 42.67
C VAL A 104 7.60 -27.47 41.29
N ASP A 105 8.53 -27.34 40.35
CA ASP A 105 8.22 -26.87 39.01
C ASP A 105 7.28 -27.84 38.26
N ARG A 106 6.16 -27.33 37.76
CA ARG A 106 5.11 -28.10 37.09
C ARG A 106 5.55 -28.73 35.77
N TYR A 107 6.59 -28.18 35.15
CA TYR A 107 7.06 -28.55 33.82
C TYR A 107 8.32 -29.43 33.83
N LYS A 108 8.86 -29.74 35.02
CA LYS A 108 10.10 -30.51 35.16
C LYS A 108 9.82 -31.94 35.59
N SER A 109 10.69 -32.85 35.15
CA SER A 109 10.68 -34.24 35.59
C SER A 109 11.06 -34.36 37.06
N LEU A 110 10.56 -35.41 37.70
CA LEU A 110 10.81 -35.71 39.10
C LEU A 110 11.95 -36.71 39.20
N LYS A 111 13.05 -36.32 39.86
CA LYS A 111 14.22 -37.17 40.02
C LYS A 111 14.17 -37.88 41.37
N ILE A 112 14.26 -39.20 41.34
CA ILE A 112 14.27 -40.07 42.52
C ILE A 112 15.61 -40.79 42.56
N VAL A 113 16.29 -40.67 43.69
CA VAL A 113 17.60 -41.27 43.91
C VAL A 113 17.47 -42.38 44.95
N PHE A 114 18.01 -43.55 44.62
CA PHE A 114 18.02 -44.74 45.48
C PHE A 114 19.39 -44.95 46.10
N SER A 115 19.43 -45.46 47.33
CA SER A 115 20.68 -45.76 48.04
C SER A 115 21.39 -46.98 47.45
N HIS A 116 20.65 -47.87 46.77
CA HIS A 116 21.13 -49.12 46.18
C HIS A 116 20.64 -49.30 44.73
N PRO A 117 21.35 -50.09 43.90
CA PRO A 117 20.90 -50.41 42.54
C PRO A 117 19.57 -51.17 42.54
N MET A 118 18.55 -50.60 41.91
CA MET A 118 17.18 -51.12 41.84
C MET A 118 16.93 -51.97 40.58
N ASP A 119 16.00 -52.92 40.67
CA ASP A 119 15.42 -53.60 39.51
C ASP A 119 14.31 -52.71 38.89
N PRO A 120 14.50 -52.17 37.66
CA PRO A 120 13.58 -51.24 37.02
C PRO A 120 12.12 -51.71 36.99
N SER A 121 11.87 -52.94 36.55
CA SER A 121 10.50 -53.45 36.38
C SER A 121 9.76 -53.57 37.71
N SER A 122 10.45 -53.98 38.78
CA SER A 122 9.85 -54.03 40.12
C SER A 122 9.49 -52.64 40.66
N VAL A 123 10.31 -51.62 40.42
CA VAL A 123 10.06 -50.24 40.86
C VAL A 123 8.92 -49.64 40.06
N GLU A 124 8.95 -49.76 38.73
CA GLU A 124 7.93 -49.20 37.83
C GLU A 124 6.53 -49.78 38.11
N SER A 125 6.44 -51.09 38.38
CA SER A 125 5.16 -51.74 38.75
C SER A 125 4.66 -51.37 40.15
N SER A 126 5.55 -50.87 41.03
CA SER A 126 5.24 -50.49 42.41
C SER A 126 5.10 -48.97 42.60
N PHE A 127 5.31 -48.17 41.54
CA PHE A 127 5.29 -46.73 41.57
C PHE A 127 3.86 -46.19 41.37
N SER A 128 3.48 -45.20 42.17
CA SER A 128 2.26 -44.43 41.96
C SER A 128 2.48 -42.96 42.29
N ILE A 129 1.78 -42.10 41.55
CA ILE A 129 1.70 -40.67 41.81
C ILE A 129 0.24 -40.22 41.72
N THR A 130 -0.22 -39.51 42.74
CA THR A 130 -1.61 -39.02 42.82
C THR A 130 -1.65 -37.61 43.37
N SER A 131 -2.49 -36.77 42.78
CA SER A 131 -2.89 -35.46 43.31
C SER A 131 -3.96 -35.63 44.38
N ASN A 132 -3.90 -34.78 45.40
CA ASN A 132 -4.93 -34.65 46.43
C ASN A 132 -6.27 -34.10 45.92
N VAL A 133 -6.27 -33.44 44.74
CA VAL A 133 -7.47 -32.82 44.14
C VAL A 133 -7.87 -33.53 42.85
N SER A 134 -6.95 -33.66 41.90
CA SER A 134 -7.26 -34.16 40.55
C SER A 134 -7.13 -35.67 40.40
N GLY A 135 -6.60 -36.38 41.40
CA GLY A 135 -6.42 -37.83 41.38
C GLY A 135 -5.22 -38.26 40.55
N SER A 136 -5.37 -39.30 39.73
CA SER A 136 -4.29 -39.80 38.88
C SER A 136 -3.91 -38.81 37.78
N LEU A 137 -2.62 -38.76 37.44
CA LEU A 137 -2.13 -37.96 36.32
C LEU A 137 -2.74 -38.42 34.98
N PRO A 138 -2.95 -37.50 34.01
CA PRO A 138 -3.53 -37.83 32.72
C PRO A 138 -2.64 -38.76 31.89
N GLY A 139 -3.28 -39.68 31.16
CA GLY A 139 -2.60 -40.67 30.31
C GLY A 139 -2.58 -42.08 30.90
N PRO A 140 -1.84 -43.02 30.27
CA PRO A 140 -1.64 -44.36 30.80
C PRO A 140 -1.03 -44.32 32.20
N SER A 141 -1.59 -45.08 33.15
CA SER A 141 -1.08 -45.17 34.52
C SER A 141 0.42 -45.53 34.53
N PRO A 142 1.26 -44.82 35.31
CA PRO A 142 0.94 -43.83 36.35
C PRO A 142 0.82 -42.37 35.86
N GLY A 143 0.72 -42.13 34.55
CA GLY A 143 0.55 -40.81 33.93
C GLY A 143 1.86 -40.12 33.53
N GLY A 144 2.91 -40.91 33.28
CA GLY A 144 4.21 -40.45 32.81
C GLY A 144 5.10 -41.58 32.32
N GLU A 145 6.31 -41.24 31.89
CA GLU A 145 7.34 -42.17 31.42
C GLU A 145 8.46 -42.33 32.47
N PHE A 146 8.98 -43.55 32.58
CA PHE A 146 10.10 -43.88 33.45
C PHE A 146 11.40 -43.88 32.66
N ILE A 147 12.39 -43.12 33.13
CA ILE A 147 13.71 -43.01 32.51
C ILE A 147 14.77 -43.33 33.56
N TRP A 148 15.52 -44.41 33.34
CA TRP A 148 16.60 -44.81 34.23
C TRP A 148 17.94 -44.27 33.73
N ASN A 149 18.46 -43.22 34.40
CA ASN A 149 19.78 -42.67 34.08
C ASN A 149 20.92 -43.57 34.61
N SER A 150 20.64 -44.31 35.67
CA SER A 150 21.50 -45.36 36.21
C SER A 150 20.64 -46.31 37.04
N PRO A 151 21.12 -47.49 37.45
CA PRO A 151 20.39 -48.37 38.37
C PRO A 151 19.98 -47.72 39.70
N ARG A 152 20.50 -46.53 40.04
CA ARG A 152 20.19 -45.80 41.29
C ARG A 152 19.41 -44.51 41.07
N VAL A 153 19.14 -44.11 39.83
CA VAL A 153 18.52 -42.81 39.54
C VAL A 153 17.39 -43.03 38.54
N LEU A 154 16.17 -42.85 39.05
CA LEU A 154 14.95 -42.84 38.26
C LEU A 154 14.53 -41.40 38.01
N ILE A 155 14.20 -41.10 36.77
CA ILE A 155 13.52 -39.86 36.39
C ILE A 155 12.11 -40.26 35.98
N PHE A 156 11.12 -39.73 36.69
CA PHE A 156 9.73 -39.81 36.30
C PHE A 156 9.35 -38.55 35.54
N ASP A 157 8.89 -38.72 34.30
CA ASP A 157 8.51 -37.62 33.43
C ASP A 157 7.01 -37.63 33.14
N PRO A 158 6.23 -36.72 33.75
CA PRO A 158 4.80 -36.63 33.48
C PRO A 158 4.50 -36.40 31.99
N TYR A 159 3.46 -37.03 31.44
CA TYR A 159 3.03 -36.79 30.05
C TYR A 159 2.43 -35.39 29.82
N LYS A 160 2.14 -34.67 30.92
CA LYS A 160 1.55 -33.34 30.94
C LYS A 160 2.06 -32.60 32.16
N GLU A 161 2.07 -31.27 32.09
CA GLU A 161 2.42 -30.45 33.25
C GLU A 161 1.57 -30.79 34.46
N LEU A 162 2.17 -30.76 35.64
CA LEU A 162 1.43 -30.90 36.89
C LEU A 162 0.45 -29.74 37.03
N LYS A 163 -0.75 -30.00 37.56
CA LYS A 163 -1.75 -28.96 37.85
C LYS A 163 -1.24 -27.95 38.86
N SER A 164 -1.65 -26.70 38.69
CA SER A 164 -1.25 -25.57 39.53
C SER A 164 -1.62 -25.74 41.00
N ARG A 165 -0.66 -25.48 41.90
CA ARG A 165 -0.86 -25.44 43.37
C ARG A 165 -1.49 -26.72 43.96
N GLU A 166 -1.37 -27.85 43.29
CA GLU A 166 -1.84 -29.14 43.80
C GLU A 166 -0.75 -29.84 44.62
N THR A 167 -1.19 -30.62 45.61
CA THR A 167 -0.29 -31.47 46.41
C THR A 167 -0.29 -32.86 45.80
N TYR A 168 0.90 -33.36 45.51
CA TYR A 168 1.13 -34.66 44.94
C TYR A 168 1.80 -35.58 45.95
N PHE A 169 1.40 -36.84 45.92
CA PHE A 169 2.00 -37.92 46.70
C PHE A 169 2.64 -38.92 45.74
N ILE A 170 3.93 -39.16 45.92
CA ILE A 170 4.66 -40.26 45.28
C ILE A 170 4.76 -41.40 46.29
N ASN A 171 4.33 -42.59 45.88
CA ASN A 171 4.55 -43.83 46.63
C ASN A 171 5.31 -44.84 45.77
N ILE A 172 6.36 -45.44 46.34
CA ILE A 172 6.98 -46.66 45.82
C ILE A 172 6.86 -47.74 46.89
N ALA A 173 6.02 -48.73 46.63
CA ALA A 173 5.72 -49.80 47.58
C ALA A 173 6.94 -50.69 47.87
N SER A 174 6.93 -51.34 49.03
CA SER A 174 8.01 -52.26 49.47
C SER A 174 8.15 -53.54 48.62
N THR A 175 7.26 -53.74 47.65
CA THR A 175 7.37 -54.75 46.58
C THR A 175 8.46 -54.43 45.57
N ALA A 176 8.90 -53.17 45.49
CA ALA A 176 10.07 -52.78 44.71
C ALA A 176 11.35 -53.40 45.28
N LYS A 177 12.21 -53.91 44.41
CA LYS A 177 13.40 -54.67 44.81
C LYS A 177 14.68 -54.10 44.24
N THR A 178 15.76 -54.31 44.95
CA THR A 178 17.11 -54.14 44.43
C THR A 178 17.46 -55.24 43.43
N THR A 179 18.52 -55.02 42.64
CA THR A 179 19.09 -56.03 41.74
C THR A 179 19.56 -57.30 42.46
N ASP A 180 19.86 -57.21 43.77
CA ASP A 180 20.16 -58.33 44.67
C ASP A 180 18.93 -58.83 45.47
N ASN A 181 17.71 -58.51 45.02
CA ASN A 181 16.43 -59.02 45.54
C ASN A 181 16.12 -58.65 47.01
N ARG A 182 16.63 -57.50 47.49
CA ARG A 182 16.23 -56.89 48.78
C ARG A 182 15.10 -55.89 48.55
N SER A 183 14.11 -55.86 49.44
CA SER A 183 12.99 -54.92 49.35
C SER A 183 13.39 -53.49 49.66
N LEU A 184 12.80 -52.54 48.94
CA LEU A 184 12.84 -51.11 49.25
C LEU A 184 12.06 -50.82 50.54
N LYS A 185 12.63 -50.00 51.42
CA LYS A 185 11.86 -49.36 52.49
C LYS A 185 10.85 -48.43 51.86
N GLU A 186 9.57 -48.65 52.12
CA GLU A 186 8.47 -47.94 51.46
C GLU A 186 8.75 -46.43 51.37
N PHE A 187 8.74 -45.91 50.15
CA PHE A 187 9.06 -44.52 49.89
C PHE A 187 7.75 -43.74 49.71
N ASN A 188 7.54 -42.76 50.58
CA ASN A 188 6.41 -41.84 50.53
C ASN A 188 6.95 -40.40 50.53
N SER A 189 6.66 -39.64 49.47
CA SER A 189 7.06 -38.24 49.36
C SER A 189 5.88 -37.37 48.98
N GLU A 190 5.66 -36.32 49.76
CA GLU A 190 4.69 -35.26 49.48
C GLU A 190 5.42 -34.05 48.94
N PHE A 191 4.88 -33.48 47.86
CA PHE A 191 5.32 -32.18 47.38
C PHE A 191 4.14 -31.39 46.80
N LYS A 192 4.29 -30.08 46.75
CA LYS A 192 3.32 -29.16 46.18
C LYS A 192 3.90 -28.50 44.93
N SER A 193 3.13 -28.53 43.86
CA SER A 193 3.50 -27.91 42.59
C SER A 193 3.40 -26.40 42.64
N SER A 194 4.19 -25.71 41.83
CA SER A 194 4.21 -24.25 41.71
C SER A 194 2.88 -23.65 41.25
N HIS A 195 2.72 -22.34 41.47
CA HIS A 195 1.54 -21.61 41.02
C HIS A 195 1.50 -21.33 39.53
N ASP A 196 0.30 -20.98 39.11
CA ASP A 196 0.03 -20.40 37.81
C ASP A 196 -0.29 -18.93 37.96
N TYR A 197 0.37 -18.10 37.16
CA TYR A 197 0.25 -16.65 37.18
C TYR A 197 -0.40 -16.13 35.88
N LEU A 198 -1.36 -16.88 35.32
CA LEU A 198 -2.17 -16.44 34.18
C LEU A 198 -3.08 -15.26 34.57
N ILE A 199 -3.03 -14.20 33.76
CA ILE A 199 -3.85 -13.01 33.92
C ILE A 199 -4.91 -12.98 32.82
N SER A 200 -6.15 -12.73 33.20
CA SER A 200 -7.22 -12.33 32.30
C SER A 200 -7.23 -10.81 32.18
N PHE A 201 -7.21 -10.32 30.94
CA PHE A 201 -7.21 -8.89 30.63
C PHE A 201 -8.52 -8.51 29.93
N SER A 202 -9.12 -7.39 30.35
CA SER A 202 -10.15 -6.72 29.57
C SER A 202 -9.91 -5.22 29.50
N ILE A 203 -10.16 -4.63 28.34
CA ILE A 203 -10.11 -3.19 28.11
C ILE A 203 -11.54 -2.70 27.92
N THR A 204 -11.93 -1.72 28.72
CA THR A 204 -13.25 -1.09 28.63
C THR A 204 -13.16 0.25 27.93
N GLN A 205 -14.02 0.49 26.94
CA GLN A 205 -14.27 1.80 26.31
C GLN A 205 -15.78 2.03 26.22
N ASP A 206 -16.24 3.21 26.62
CA ASP A 206 -17.66 3.60 26.55
C ASP A 206 -18.61 2.58 27.23
N GLY A 207 -18.16 1.99 28.34
CA GLY A 207 -18.92 0.98 29.10
C GLY A 207 -18.90 -0.44 28.52
N ASN A 208 -18.27 -0.66 27.36
CA ASN A 208 -18.14 -1.98 26.74
C ASN A 208 -16.77 -2.59 27.06
N ALA A 209 -16.74 -3.79 27.62
CA ALA A 209 -15.51 -4.52 27.94
C ALA A 209 -15.13 -5.49 26.81
N PHE A 210 -13.87 -5.46 26.39
CA PHE A 210 -13.31 -6.33 25.35
C PHE A 210 -12.16 -7.15 25.92
N PRO A 211 -12.10 -8.47 25.69
CA PRO A 211 -11.00 -9.31 26.16
C PRO A 211 -9.70 -8.93 25.43
N ALA A 212 -8.64 -8.57 26.17
CA ALA A 212 -7.41 -8.04 25.56
C ALA A 212 -6.54 -9.12 24.90
N LEU A 213 -6.75 -10.41 25.24
CA LEU A 213 -6.12 -11.57 24.61
C LEU A 213 -7.02 -12.22 23.53
N SER A 214 -7.75 -11.37 22.80
CA SER A 214 -8.64 -11.79 21.71
C SER A 214 -7.87 -12.47 20.56
N GLU A 215 -8.52 -13.40 19.85
CA GLU A 215 -8.04 -13.93 18.55
C GLU A 215 -8.35 -12.99 17.37
N LYS A 216 -9.14 -11.94 17.65
CA LYS A 216 -9.54 -10.88 16.72
C LYS A 216 -8.88 -9.55 17.09
N ASP A 217 -8.72 -8.67 16.10
CA ASP A 217 -8.07 -7.38 16.28
C ASP A 217 -8.79 -6.46 17.29
N LEU A 218 -8.03 -5.74 18.10
CA LEU A 218 -8.52 -4.71 19.01
C LEU A 218 -7.99 -3.36 18.55
N THR A 219 -8.90 -2.52 18.05
CA THR A 219 -8.58 -1.16 17.60
C THR A 219 -9.53 -0.15 18.23
N PHE A 220 -9.02 0.73 19.08
CA PHE A 220 -9.81 1.67 19.87
C PHE A 220 -9.72 3.10 19.34
N SER A 221 -10.81 3.86 19.48
CA SER A 221 -10.91 5.23 18.96
C SER A 221 -10.39 6.24 19.99
N SER A 222 -9.59 7.21 19.56
CA SER A 222 -9.24 8.37 20.39
C SER A 222 -10.39 9.38 20.53
N GLY A 223 -11.45 9.25 19.72
CA GLY A 223 -12.68 10.05 19.85
C GLY A 223 -13.73 9.46 20.80
N GLY A 224 -13.49 8.27 21.35
CA GLY A 224 -14.36 7.65 22.37
C GLY A 224 -13.96 8.03 23.80
N GLY A 225 -14.59 7.42 24.80
CA GLY A 225 -14.22 7.57 26.21
C GLY A 225 -12.85 6.97 26.53
N ASN A 226 -12.38 7.20 27.77
CA ASN A 226 -11.10 6.67 28.26
C ASN A 226 -11.05 5.14 28.21
N LEU A 227 -9.87 4.60 27.93
CA LEU A 227 -9.58 3.18 28.00
C LEU A 227 -9.22 2.78 29.42
N THR A 228 -10.03 1.90 30.01
CA THR A 228 -9.76 1.33 31.34
C THR A 228 -9.31 -0.12 31.21
N LEU A 229 -8.10 -0.42 31.69
CA LEU A 229 -7.57 -1.78 31.79
C LEU A 229 -8.05 -2.43 33.09
N ASN A 230 -8.73 -3.56 32.97
CA ASN A 230 -9.04 -4.47 34.06
C ASN A 230 -8.17 -5.72 33.89
N ALA A 231 -7.49 -6.11 34.97
CA ALA A 231 -6.63 -7.28 34.99
C ALA A 231 -6.89 -8.08 36.26
N GLU A 232 -7.08 -9.39 36.12
CA GLU A 232 -7.37 -10.29 37.23
C GLU A 232 -6.68 -11.64 37.04
N PHE A 233 -6.21 -12.25 38.13
CA PHE A 233 -5.65 -13.59 38.05
C PHE A 233 -6.76 -14.60 37.76
N SER A 234 -6.51 -15.49 36.80
CA SER A 234 -7.53 -16.44 36.32
C SER A 234 -7.87 -17.54 37.34
N SER A 235 -7.11 -17.67 38.43
CA SER A 235 -7.38 -18.59 39.54
C SER A 235 -6.84 -18.04 40.87
N PRO A 236 -7.67 -17.44 41.75
CA PRO A 236 -7.24 -17.01 43.07
C PRO A 236 -7.63 -18.00 44.16
N LEU A 237 -6.77 -18.13 45.19
CA LEU A 237 -7.11 -18.31 46.62
C LEU A 237 -5.86 -18.29 47.54
N GLY A 238 -4.64 -18.16 46.97
CA GLY A 238 -3.42 -17.88 47.75
C GLY A 238 -2.18 -17.61 46.89
N ALA A 239 -2.35 -17.06 45.68
CA ALA A 239 -1.25 -16.74 44.77
C ALA A 239 -0.37 -15.59 45.25
N TYR A 240 -0.89 -14.76 46.14
CA TYR A 240 -0.26 -13.50 46.51
C TYR A 240 0.91 -13.66 47.49
N ASP A 241 0.85 -14.68 48.37
CA ASP A 241 1.88 -14.91 49.40
C ASP A 241 3.25 -15.29 48.81
N GLU A 242 3.26 -15.76 47.56
CA GLU A 242 4.46 -16.17 46.83
C GLU A 242 4.98 -15.10 45.86
N ILE A 243 4.25 -13.99 45.70
CA ILE A 243 4.62 -12.88 44.81
C ILE A 243 5.35 -11.81 45.62
N TYR A 244 6.60 -11.57 45.23
CA TYR A 244 7.43 -10.50 45.79
C TYR A 244 7.07 -9.12 45.24
N SER A 245 6.82 -9.01 43.93
CA SER A 245 6.46 -7.72 43.31
C SER A 245 5.68 -7.88 42.02
N ILE A 246 4.81 -6.92 41.75
CA ILE A 246 4.12 -6.78 40.47
C ILE A 246 4.37 -5.38 39.92
N THR A 247 4.84 -5.30 38.68
CA THR A 247 5.02 -4.03 37.96
C THR A 247 4.27 -4.05 36.64
N PHE A 248 3.68 -2.91 36.28
CA PHE A 248 3.05 -2.68 34.99
C PHE A 248 4.02 -1.89 34.10
N ASN A 249 4.25 -2.39 32.89
CA ASN A 249 5.29 -1.93 32.00
C ASN A 249 4.77 -1.71 30.58
N ARG A 250 5.42 -0.84 29.82
CA ARG A 250 5.18 -0.61 28.39
C ARG A 250 6.43 -0.95 27.59
N ILE A 251 6.26 -1.58 26.44
CA ILE A 251 7.41 -1.95 25.59
C ILE A 251 7.98 -0.71 24.92
N GLY A 252 9.30 -0.61 24.96
CA GLY A 252 10.03 0.46 24.30
C GLY A 252 10.30 1.69 25.16
N ASN A 253 10.04 1.65 26.46
CA ASN A 253 10.52 2.67 27.37
C ASN A 253 12.02 2.43 27.66
N THR A 254 12.89 3.19 27.00
CA THR A 254 14.34 3.14 27.17
C THR A 254 14.86 4.51 27.60
N ASP A 255 15.92 4.59 28.40
CA ASP A 255 16.58 5.86 28.68
C ASP A 255 17.31 6.37 27.44
N ASN A 256 17.85 7.59 27.53
CA ASN A 256 18.63 8.23 26.47
C ASN A 256 19.90 7.44 26.09
N ASN A 257 20.25 6.39 26.83
CA ASN A 257 21.40 5.53 26.58
C ASN A 257 20.98 4.15 26.02
N GLY A 258 19.71 3.97 25.68
CA GLY A 258 19.19 2.71 25.13
C GLY A 258 19.00 1.60 26.16
N ASN A 259 19.20 1.87 27.46
CA ASN A 259 18.87 0.91 28.50
C ASN A 259 17.35 0.91 28.71
N PRO A 260 16.71 -0.22 29.03
CA PRO A 260 15.32 -0.21 29.50
C PRO A 260 15.19 0.79 30.65
N ARG A 261 14.34 1.81 30.50
CA ARG A 261 13.98 2.65 31.64
C ARG A 261 13.09 1.78 32.53
N PRO A 262 13.41 1.61 33.82
CA PRO A 262 12.46 1.09 34.79
C PRO A 262 11.48 2.21 35.17
N THR A 263 10.85 2.84 34.17
CA THR A 263 9.65 3.63 34.38
C THR A 263 8.49 2.65 34.30
N ALA A 264 8.39 1.83 35.34
CA ALA A 264 7.30 0.89 35.53
C ALA A 264 6.36 1.47 36.59
N LYS A 265 5.05 1.26 36.42
CA LYS A 265 4.11 1.52 37.51
C LYS A 265 4.16 0.34 38.47
N THR A 266 4.72 0.54 39.65
CA THR A 266 4.69 -0.48 40.72
C THR A 266 3.26 -0.66 41.19
N ILE A 267 2.73 -1.88 41.03
CA ILE A 267 1.41 -2.25 41.51
C ILE A 267 1.49 -2.66 42.98
N CYS A 268 2.49 -3.48 43.33
CA CYS A 268 2.81 -3.87 44.69
C CYS A 268 4.26 -4.35 44.81
N SER A 269 4.82 -4.27 46.02
CA SER A 269 6.13 -4.81 46.38
C SER A 269 6.16 -5.29 47.84
N GLY A 270 6.93 -6.34 48.11
CA GLY A 270 7.03 -6.99 49.42
C GLY A 270 5.88 -7.95 49.70
N ASN A 271 4.69 -7.40 49.98
CA ASN A 271 3.47 -8.18 50.18
C ASN A 271 2.41 -7.73 49.16
N CYS A 272 2.24 -8.52 48.10
CA CYS A 272 1.19 -8.30 47.14
C CYS A 272 -0.14 -8.87 47.65
N SER A 273 -1.26 -8.24 47.28
CA SER A 273 -2.62 -8.71 47.61
C SER A 273 -3.52 -8.85 46.37
N GLY A 274 -3.01 -8.50 45.18
CA GLY A 274 -3.79 -8.37 43.95
C GLY A 274 -3.03 -7.66 42.83
N LEU A 275 -3.65 -7.60 41.64
CA LEU A 275 -3.21 -6.80 40.50
C LEU A 275 -3.62 -5.30 40.62
N GLY A 276 -4.24 -4.90 41.74
CA GLY A 276 -4.65 -3.53 42.01
C GLY A 276 -6.02 -3.16 41.41
N THR A 277 -6.38 -1.88 41.51
CA THR A 277 -7.60 -1.31 40.88
C THR A 277 -7.41 -1.17 39.37
N PRO A 278 -8.50 -1.10 38.59
CA PRO A 278 -8.44 -0.81 37.16
C PRO A 278 -7.58 0.41 36.83
N ILE A 279 -6.82 0.36 35.74
CA ILE A 279 -5.88 1.40 35.32
C ILE A 279 -6.48 2.17 34.14
N ASP A 280 -6.67 3.48 34.29
CA ASP A 280 -7.04 4.35 33.18
C ASP A 280 -5.79 4.64 32.32
N LEU A 281 -5.76 4.08 31.12
CA LEU A 281 -4.60 4.15 30.24
C LEU A 281 -4.39 5.54 29.60
N ASN A 282 -5.40 6.42 29.66
CA ASN A 282 -5.39 7.77 29.12
C ASN A 282 -4.91 8.80 30.16
N THR A 283 -5.46 8.72 31.38
CA THR A 283 -5.41 9.82 32.35
C THR A 283 -4.71 9.50 33.66
N ASP A 284 -4.28 8.25 33.88
CA ASP A 284 -3.50 7.90 35.07
C ASP A 284 -2.22 8.75 35.16
N SER A 285 -2.15 9.57 36.22
CA SER A 285 -1.09 10.55 36.41
C SER A 285 0.28 9.91 36.58
N GLN A 286 0.36 8.69 37.13
CA GLN A 286 1.62 7.96 37.22
C GLN A 286 2.09 7.55 35.84
N LEU A 287 1.18 7.05 34.98
CA LEU A 287 1.52 6.69 33.60
C LEU A 287 1.97 7.90 32.77
N GLN A 288 1.34 9.06 32.95
CA GLN A 288 1.72 10.29 32.26
C GLN A 288 3.11 10.79 32.68
N ASN A 289 3.42 10.74 33.98
CA ASN A 289 4.71 11.22 34.52
C ASN A 289 5.91 10.36 34.10
N ILE A 290 5.67 9.11 33.69
CA ILE A 290 6.72 8.14 33.36
C ILE A 290 6.71 7.72 31.87
N ASP A 291 6.01 8.48 31.02
CA ASP A 291 5.89 8.28 29.56
C ASP A 291 5.35 6.88 29.19
N MET A 292 4.37 6.40 29.95
CA MET A 292 3.70 5.12 29.76
C MET A 292 2.24 5.24 29.29
N ALA A 293 1.70 6.47 29.19
CA ALA A 293 0.37 6.71 28.67
C ALA A 293 0.22 6.16 27.24
N ILE A 294 -1.00 5.81 26.85
CA ILE A 294 -1.27 5.31 25.49
C ILE A 294 -0.91 6.36 24.44
N THR A 295 -0.44 5.89 23.29
CA THR A 295 -0.15 6.76 22.14
C THR A 295 -0.91 6.31 20.92
N GLU A 296 -1.12 7.21 19.96
CA GLU A 296 -1.66 6.81 18.67
C GLU A 296 -0.73 5.79 17.97
N GLY A 297 -1.33 4.74 17.42
CA GLY A 297 -0.66 3.58 16.82
C GLY A 297 -0.78 2.31 17.66
N GLY A 298 0.21 1.43 17.54
CA GLY A 298 0.28 0.18 18.30
C GLY A 298 0.73 0.41 19.75
N ASN A 299 0.02 -0.19 20.69
CA ASN A 299 0.32 -0.15 22.12
C ASN A 299 0.51 -1.56 22.65
N ASN A 300 1.60 -1.76 23.40
CA ASN A 300 1.97 -3.06 23.95
C ASN A 300 2.44 -2.89 25.40
N TYR A 301 1.73 -3.56 26.30
CA TYR A 301 1.91 -3.49 27.74
C TYR A 301 2.09 -4.89 28.31
N TYR A 302 2.77 -4.99 29.45
CA TYR A 302 2.90 -6.24 30.17
C TYR A 302 2.95 -6.04 31.68
N TYR A 303 2.43 -7.02 32.41
CA TYR A 303 2.70 -7.19 33.82
C TYR A 303 3.94 -8.05 33.99
N GLU A 304 4.86 -7.60 34.83
CA GLU A 304 5.99 -8.40 35.31
C GLU A 304 5.73 -8.80 36.76
N ILE A 305 5.70 -10.11 37.01
CA ILE A 305 5.42 -10.72 38.31
C ILE A 305 6.70 -11.40 38.76
N LYS A 306 7.27 -10.93 39.85
CA LYS A 306 8.44 -11.55 40.47
C LYS A 306 8.00 -12.30 41.72
N THR A 307 8.39 -13.55 41.84
CA THR A 307 8.07 -14.41 42.98
C THR A 307 9.18 -14.40 44.04
N ASN A 308 8.86 -14.87 45.24
CA ASN A 308 9.79 -14.89 46.39
C ASN A 308 11.00 -15.82 46.17
N ASP A 309 10.89 -16.81 45.28
CA ASP A 309 11.97 -17.69 44.84
C ASP A 309 12.85 -17.08 43.73
N GLY A 310 12.53 -15.85 43.28
CA GLY A 310 13.30 -15.12 42.27
C GLY A 310 12.89 -15.38 40.82
N LYS A 311 11.87 -16.22 40.55
CA LYS A 311 11.34 -16.40 39.20
C LYS A 311 10.57 -15.14 38.75
N THR A 312 10.56 -14.91 37.43
CA THR A 312 9.89 -13.74 36.83
C THR A 312 8.97 -14.18 35.70
N PHE A 313 7.69 -13.86 35.81
CA PHE A 313 6.67 -14.12 34.81
C PHE A 313 6.26 -12.82 34.13
N ARG A 314 6.06 -12.86 32.82
CA ARG A 314 5.54 -11.72 32.04
C ARG A 314 4.26 -12.12 31.35
N ARG A 315 3.25 -11.25 31.41
CA ARG A 315 1.93 -11.42 30.79
C ARG A 315 1.61 -10.17 30.02
N PHE A 316 1.51 -10.26 28.69
CA PHE A 316 1.32 -9.07 27.86
C PHE A 316 -0.08 -8.99 27.26
N PHE A 317 -0.41 -7.80 26.80
CA PHE A 317 -1.54 -7.56 25.90
C PHE A 317 -1.21 -6.37 25.01
N SER A 318 -1.87 -6.29 23.87
CA SER A 318 -1.68 -5.19 22.94
C SER A 318 -2.97 -4.82 22.23
N PHE A 319 -2.98 -3.63 21.65
CA PHE A 319 -4.09 -3.09 20.88
C PHE A 319 -3.60 -1.92 20.03
N ASN A 320 -4.36 -1.57 19.01
CA ASN A 320 -4.19 -0.33 18.28
C ASN A 320 -5.08 0.77 18.88
N TYR A 321 -4.62 2.01 18.92
CA TYR A 321 -5.37 3.16 19.42
C TYR A 321 -5.12 4.39 18.56
N GLY A 322 -6.14 5.21 18.32
CA GLY A 322 -5.97 6.49 17.65
C GLY A 322 -7.23 6.93 16.92
N LYS A 323 -7.09 7.90 16.01
CA LYS A 323 -8.21 8.29 15.14
C LYS A 323 -8.52 7.13 14.20
N ILE A 324 -9.79 6.83 13.98
CA ILE A 324 -10.24 5.68 13.20
C ILE A 324 -10.89 6.10 11.89
N ASN A 325 -10.42 5.52 10.78
CA ASN A 325 -11.12 5.62 9.51
C ASN A 325 -12.13 4.48 9.41
N GLN A 326 -13.42 4.83 9.38
CA GLN A 326 -14.55 3.87 9.33
C GLN A 326 -14.89 3.40 7.90
N ASN A 327 -14.26 3.96 6.87
CA ASN A 327 -14.41 3.54 5.48
C ASN A 327 -13.05 3.11 4.91
N PRO A 328 -12.56 1.92 5.29
CA PRO A 328 -11.24 1.43 4.86
C PRO A 328 -11.13 1.19 3.35
N ASN A 329 -12.26 1.08 2.65
CA ASN A 329 -12.32 0.88 1.19
C ASN A 329 -12.34 2.21 0.41
N GLY A 330 -12.58 3.34 1.09
CA GLY A 330 -12.74 4.65 0.49
C GLY A 330 -11.42 5.41 0.28
N LEU A 331 -11.51 6.51 -0.46
CA LEU A 331 -10.42 7.46 -0.63
C LEU A 331 -10.14 8.18 0.70
N ILE A 332 -8.88 8.20 1.13
CA ILE A 332 -8.38 9.03 2.23
C ILE A 332 -8.16 10.44 1.70
N THR A 333 -8.77 11.42 2.36
CA THR A 333 -8.79 12.80 1.87
C THR A 333 -7.46 13.52 2.05
N ASN A 334 -6.96 14.14 0.96
CA ASN A 334 -5.74 14.95 0.96
C ASN A 334 -4.53 14.22 1.60
N VAL A 335 -4.41 12.90 1.39
CA VAL A 335 -3.38 12.06 2.02
C VAL A 335 -2.02 12.21 1.35
N ALA A 336 -1.98 12.84 0.18
CA ALA A 336 -0.73 13.16 -0.50
C ALA A 336 -0.78 14.53 -1.18
N SER A 337 0.38 15.05 -1.56
CA SER A 337 0.55 16.28 -2.35
C SER A 337 1.43 15.98 -3.56
N GLY A 338 1.02 16.42 -4.75
CA GLY A 338 1.70 16.12 -6.01
C GLY A 338 2.05 17.37 -6.81
N VAL A 339 3.21 17.36 -7.45
CA VAL A 339 3.69 18.39 -8.38
C VAL A 339 4.01 17.76 -9.72
N LEU A 340 3.24 18.11 -10.76
CA LEU A 340 3.55 17.77 -12.15
C LEU A 340 4.46 18.88 -12.69
N ASP A 341 5.76 18.62 -12.81
CA ASP A 341 6.68 19.62 -13.34
C ASP A 341 6.41 19.96 -14.82
N GLN A 342 6.83 21.15 -15.21
CA GLN A 342 6.72 21.58 -16.59
C GLN A 342 7.72 20.87 -17.53
N THR A 343 8.94 20.60 -17.07
CA THR A 343 10.08 20.19 -17.91
C THR A 343 9.90 18.80 -18.48
N GLN A 344 9.40 17.84 -17.70
CA GLN A 344 9.15 16.47 -18.14
C GLN A 344 7.65 16.17 -18.17
N MET A 345 6.94 16.33 -17.06
CA MET A 345 5.59 15.79 -16.95
C MET A 345 4.58 16.52 -17.82
N MET A 346 4.59 17.87 -17.88
CA MET A 346 3.66 18.59 -18.76
C MET A 346 3.97 18.38 -20.25
N LYS A 347 5.25 18.29 -20.63
CA LYS A 347 5.63 17.91 -22.01
C LYS A 347 5.09 16.54 -22.38
N MET A 348 5.20 15.58 -21.46
CA MET A 348 4.63 14.25 -21.64
C MET A 348 3.12 14.32 -21.87
N LEU A 349 2.37 15.16 -21.14
CA LEU A 349 0.92 15.34 -21.39
C LEU A 349 0.61 15.87 -22.78
N GLY A 350 1.43 16.80 -23.29
CA GLY A 350 1.29 17.31 -24.66
C GLY A 350 1.43 16.18 -25.67
N ARG A 351 2.52 15.43 -25.59
CA ARG A 351 2.80 14.29 -26.50
C ARG A 351 1.72 13.22 -26.46
N LEU A 352 1.09 13.00 -25.31
CA LEU A 352 0.02 12.01 -25.20
C LEU A 352 -1.26 12.43 -25.89
N ILE A 353 -1.58 13.72 -25.88
CA ILE A 353 -2.65 14.28 -26.71
C ILE A 353 -2.32 14.07 -28.19
N GLU A 354 -1.05 14.23 -28.59
CA GLU A 354 -0.62 13.94 -29.97
C GLU A 354 -0.86 12.48 -30.37
N VAL A 355 -0.45 11.50 -29.55
CA VAL A 355 -0.68 10.07 -29.84
C VAL A 355 -2.17 9.73 -29.90
N PHE A 356 -2.96 10.32 -29.00
CA PHE A 356 -4.40 10.07 -28.97
C PHE A 356 -5.10 10.60 -30.23
N THR A 357 -4.72 11.81 -30.67
CA THR A 357 -5.23 12.40 -31.92
C THR A 357 -4.80 11.64 -33.17
N GLN A 358 -3.72 10.86 -33.10
CA GLN A 358 -3.27 9.95 -34.17
C GLN A 358 -4.04 8.62 -34.20
N ASN A 359 -5.07 8.45 -33.37
CA ASN A 359 -5.88 7.24 -33.29
C ASN A 359 -5.05 5.96 -33.01
N LYS A 360 -3.95 6.10 -32.24
CA LYS A 360 -3.08 4.98 -31.86
C LYS A 360 -3.59 4.18 -30.67
N PHE A 361 -4.47 4.78 -29.87
CA PHE A 361 -5.22 4.11 -28.82
C PHE A 361 -6.59 4.76 -28.63
N LYS A 362 -7.50 4.04 -28.00
CA LYS A 362 -8.82 4.50 -27.56
C LYS A 362 -8.82 4.78 -26.06
N VAL A 363 -9.65 5.73 -25.65
CA VAL A 363 -9.94 6.07 -24.25
C VAL A 363 -11.39 5.69 -23.98
N ASN A 364 -11.65 4.76 -23.07
CA ASN A 364 -12.99 4.21 -22.79
C ASN A 364 -13.71 3.79 -24.08
N ASN A 365 -12.99 3.07 -24.95
CA ASN A 365 -13.44 2.64 -26.29
C ASN A 365 -13.76 3.76 -27.29
N LYS A 366 -13.41 5.01 -26.98
CA LYS A 366 -13.60 6.17 -27.86
C LYS A 366 -12.27 6.68 -28.41
N THR A 367 -12.23 6.95 -29.70
CA THR A 367 -11.14 7.65 -30.39
C THR A 367 -11.23 9.16 -30.14
N PHE A 368 -10.21 9.93 -30.50
CA PHE A 368 -10.30 11.40 -30.45
C PHE A 368 -11.49 11.93 -31.24
N ASN A 369 -11.74 11.38 -32.44
CA ASN A 369 -12.87 11.78 -33.27
C ASN A 369 -14.22 11.45 -32.62
N ASP A 370 -14.32 10.39 -31.83
CA ASP A 370 -15.55 10.07 -31.08
C ASP A 370 -15.82 11.10 -29.96
N PHE A 371 -14.76 11.62 -29.31
CA PHE A 371 -14.89 12.71 -28.35
C PHE A 371 -15.20 14.05 -29.03
N ALA A 372 -14.58 14.31 -30.18
CA ALA A 372 -14.83 15.52 -30.95
C ALA A 372 -16.23 15.51 -31.58
N THR A 373 -16.80 14.34 -31.89
CA THR A 373 -18.13 14.23 -32.53
C THR A 373 -19.29 14.07 -31.54
N GLY A 374 -19.00 13.87 -30.25
CA GLY A 374 -19.89 14.12 -29.10
C GLY A 374 -21.32 13.56 -29.18
N GLU A 375 -22.18 14.01 -28.27
CA GLU A 375 -23.63 13.80 -28.40
C GLU A 375 -24.15 14.68 -29.53
N LYS A 376 -25.02 14.15 -30.39
CA LYS A 376 -25.70 14.94 -31.43
C LYS A 376 -27.13 15.28 -31.05
N SER A 377 -27.58 16.45 -31.46
CA SER A 377 -28.97 16.90 -31.35
C SER A 377 -29.52 17.23 -32.73
N THR A 378 -30.82 17.04 -32.88
CA THR A 378 -31.60 17.50 -34.05
C THR A 378 -32.57 18.63 -33.71
N THR A 379 -32.56 19.09 -32.46
CA THR A 379 -33.49 20.12 -31.96
C THR A 379 -32.70 21.27 -31.36
N PRO A 380 -32.95 22.53 -31.76
CA PRO A 380 -32.41 23.68 -31.06
C PRO A 380 -33.07 23.79 -29.68
N ARG A 381 -32.30 23.86 -28.58
CA ARG A 381 -32.85 23.91 -27.21
C ARG A 381 -32.78 25.29 -26.58
N THR A 382 -31.88 26.16 -27.03
CA THR A 382 -31.80 27.55 -26.58
C THR A 382 -32.66 28.50 -27.43
N PRO A 383 -33.38 29.46 -26.82
CA PRO A 383 -34.14 30.48 -27.55
C PRO A 383 -33.28 31.44 -28.38
N GLN A 384 -31.96 31.42 -28.18
CA GLN A 384 -30.98 32.30 -28.82
C GLN A 384 -30.59 31.83 -30.23
N CYS A 385 -30.88 30.57 -30.55
CA CYS A 385 -30.66 29.99 -31.86
C CYS A 385 -31.96 29.97 -32.66
N TYR A 386 -31.87 30.23 -33.96
CA TYR A 386 -32.97 30.13 -34.89
C TYR A 386 -33.53 28.71 -34.91
N ASP A 387 -34.85 28.62 -34.70
CA ASP A 387 -35.56 27.38 -34.94
C ASP A 387 -35.43 26.99 -36.42
N PHE A 388 -34.84 25.83 -36.66
CA PHE A 388 -34.67 25.22 -37.97
C PHE A 388 -35.64 24.07 -38.21
N ARG A 389 -36.62 23.85 -37.30
CA ARG A 389 -37.75 22.96 -37.53
C ARG A 389 -38.70 23.59 -38.56
N GLY A 390 -39.17 22.79 -39.52
CA GLY A 390 -40.07 23.26 -40.60
C GLY A 390 -39.35 23.90 -41.79
N LEU A 391 -38.07 23.59 -41.98
CA LEU A 391 -37.39 23.78 -43.27
C LEU A 391 -37.60 22.51 -44.09
N ASP A 392 -38.02 22.66 -45.34
CA ASP A 392 -38.27 21.54 -46.24
C ASP A 392 -37.25 21.54 -47.39
N ASP A 393 -36.92 20.37 -47.92
CA ASP A 393 -36.15 20.22 -49.15
C ASP A 393 -37.00 20.59 -50.37
N SER A 394 -36.38 20.58 -51.56
CA SER A 394 -37.08 20.90 -52.82
C SER A 394 -38.25 19.97 -53.16
N ASN A 395 -38.40 18.85 -52.45
CA ASN A 395 -39.49 17.88 -52.61
C ASN A 395 -40.54 17.99 -51.49
N GLY A 396 -40.42 18.99 -50.60
CA GLY A 396 -41.32 19.19 -49.47
C GLY A 396 -41.05 18.24 -48.29
N ASN A 397 -39.90 17.57 -48.23
CA ASN A 397 -39.54 16.73 -47.09
C ASN A 397 -38.84 17.56 -46.00
N PRO A 398 -39.20 17.39 -44.71
CA PRO A 398 -38.54 18.09 -43.62
C PRO A 398 -37.04 17.79 -43.55
N VAL A 399 -36.23 18.85 -43.40
CA VAL A 399 -34.78 18.76 -43.28
C VAL A 399 -34.37 18.93 -41.82
N SER A 400 -33.63 17.95 -41.31
CA SER A 400 -33.09 17.99 -39.94
C SER A 400 -31.60 18.27 -39.93
N ILE A 401 -31.16 19.17 -39.07
CA ILE A 401 -29.73 19.41 -38.82
C ILE A 401 -29.30 18.54 -37.64
N SER A 402 -28.48 17.52 -37.89
CA SER A 402 -27.82 16.77 -36.80
C SER A 402 -26.49 17.43 -36.45
N TYR A 403 -26.48 18.17 -35.35
CA TYR A 403 -25.32 18.93 -34.89
C TYR A 403 -24.72 18.37 -33.61
N ILE A 404 -23.43 18.55 -33.45
CA ILE A 404 -22.63 18.09 -32.31
C ILE A 404 -22.79 19.07 -31.17
N ARG A 405 -23.26 18.58 -30.02
CA ARG A 405 -23.55 19.38 -28.83
C ARG A 405 -22.30 19.86 -28.11
N SER A 406 -21.12 19.34 -28.41
CA SER A 406 -19.88 19.84 -27.80
C SER A 406 -19.44 21.22 -28.33
N TYR A 407 -20.11 21.76 -29.35
CA TYR A 407 -19.79 23.06 -29.96
C TYR A 407 -20.95 24.05 -29.84
N GLY A 408 -20.63 25.32 -29.58
CA GLY A 408 -21.63 26.39 -29.54
C GLY A 408 -21.56 27.29 -28.30
N ASP A 409 -22.40 28.32 -28.29
CA ASP A 409 -22.30 29.50 -27.41
C ASP A 409 -22.86 29.32 -25.98
N SER A 410 -23.12 28.09 -25.54
CA SER A 410 -23.56 27.84 -24.17
C SER A 410 -22.41 27.91 -23.16
N GLY A 411 -22.69 28.45 -21.97
CA GLY A 411 -21.84 28.28 -20.79
C GLY A 411 -21.86 26.85 -20.20
N ASN A 412 -22.75 25.99 -20.69
CA ASN A 412 -22.89 24.59 -20.30
C ASN A 412 -22.03 23.67 -21.19
N PRO A 413 -21.73 22.43 -20.74
CA PRO A 413 -20.96 21.44 -21.51
C PRO A 413 -21.60 21.05 -22.86
N ASN A 414 -22.89 21.36 -23.04
CA ASN A 414 -23.63 21.18 -24.28
C ASN A 414 -24.04 22.52 -24.88
N GLY A 415 -23.49 22.85 -26.05
CA GLY A 415 -23.89 23.93 -26.93
C GLY A 415 -24.94 23.53 -27.95
N ASP A 416 -25.68 24.53 -28.41
CA ASP A 416 -26.74 24.41 -29.40
C ASP A 416 -26.38 25.09 -30.73
N GLY A 417 -25.07 25.23 -31.02
CA GLY A 417 -24.56 26.01 -32.15
C GLY A 417 -24.08 27.41 -31.74
N TYR A 418 -23.45 28.10 -32.68
CA TYR A 418 -23.00 29.49 -32.57
C TYR A 418 -24.11 30.41 -33.07
N CYS A 419 -24.72 31.18 -32.18
CA CYS A 419 -26.02 31.82 -32.40
C CYS A 419 -26.02 33.30 -31.97
N ASN A 420 -27.18 33.97 -32.05
CA ASN A 420 -27.43 35.35 -31.59
C ASN A 420 -26.83 36.46 -32.49
N ASN A 421 -27.11 36.44 -33.80
CA ASN A 421 -26.68 37.47 -34.77
C ASN A 421 -25.16 37.74 -34.80
N LYS A 422 -24.34 36.83 -34.27
CA LYS A 422 -22.87 37.00 -34.24
C LYS A 422 -22.25 37.03 -35.61
N PHE A 423 -22.95 36.47 -36.60
CA PHE A 423 -22.53 36.44 -37.98
C PHE A 423 -23.57 37.16 -38.82
N THR A 424 -23.28 38.39 -39.20
CA THR A 424 -24.05 39.15 -40.17
C THR A 424 -23.26 39.30 -41.46
N ALA A 425 -23.92 39.16 -42.59
CA ALA A 425 -23.34 39.40 -43.91
C ALA A 425 -24.34 40.12 -44.81
N GLU A 426 -23.84 40.85 -45.78
CA GLU A 426 -24.66 41.40 -46.87
C GLU A 426 -24.69 40.38 -48.00
N ALA A 427 -25.88 39.89 -48.35
CA ALA A 427 -26.10 39.12 -49.56
C ALA A 427 -26.33 40.08 -50.72
N VAL A 428 -25.49 40.03 -51.77
CA VAL A 428 -25.58 40.94 -52.91
C VAL A 428 -26.06 40.18 -54.15
N LEU A 429 -27.18 40.63 -54.73
CA LEU A 429 -27.59 40.18 -56.05
C LEU A 429 -26.96 41.09 -57.11
N LYS A 430 -26.16 40.52 -58.00
CA LYS A 430 -25.60 41.25 -59.15
C LYS A 430 -26.17 40.74 -60.46
N ASP A 431 -26.38 41.67 -61.39
CA ASP A 431 -26.81 41.34 -62.73
C ASP A 431 -25.73 40.48 -63.43
N PRO A 432 -26.09 39.30 -63.97
CA PRO A 432 -25.12 38.39 -64.58
C PRO A 432 -24.55 38.88 -65.92
N LEU A 433 -25.16 39.88 -66.56
CA LEU A 433 -24.76 40.47 -67.85
C LEU A 433 -23.96 41.77 -67.71
N PHE A 434 -24.24 42.59 -66.69
CA PHE A 434 -23.67 43.95 -66.58
C PHE A 434 -22.93 44.24 -65.27
N GLY A 435 -22.94 43.33 -64.29
CA GLY A 435 -22.09 43.43 -63.09
C GLY A 435 -22.46 44.51 -62.08
N PHE A 436 -23.57 45.24 -62.27
CA PHE A 436 -24.11 46.15 -61.25
C PHE A 436 -25.00 45.41 -60.23
N THR A 437 -25.07 45.95 -59.02
CA THR A 437 -25.88 45.40 -57.91
C THR A 437 -27.36 45.68 -58.16
N ILE A 438 -28.18 44.62 -58.18
CA ILE A 438 -29.64 44.66 -58.31
C ILE A 438 -30.28 44.91 -56.94
N ASP A 439 -29.80 44.24 -55.89
CA ASP A 439 -30.33 44.37 -54.53
C ASP A 439 -29.33 43.85 -53.48
N THR A 440 -29.53 44.24 -52.22
CA THR A 440 -28.72 43.82 -51.07
C THR A 440 -29.60 43.50 -49.88
N ALA A 441 -29.38 42.35 -49.24
CA ALA A 441 -30.10 42.00 -48.01
C ALA A 441 -29.15 41.71 -46.86
N ASN A 442 -29.49 42.19 -45.67
CA ASN A 442 -28.81 41.80 -44.45
C ASN A 442 -29.21 40.39 -44.04
N VAL A 443 -28.23 39.52 -43.85
CA VAL A 443 -28.43 38.12 -43.47
C VAL A 443 -27.74 37.87 -42.13
N SER A 444 -28.52 37.43 -41.15
CA SER A 444 -28.00 36.88 -39.90
C SER A 444 -27.86 35.37 -40.01
N MET A 445 -26.80 34.79 -39.46
CA MET A 445 -26.54 33.36 -39.56
C MET A 445 -26.30 32.73 -38.20
N ASP A 446 -26.82 31.52 -38.05
CA ASP A 446 -26.43 30.57 -37.01
C ASP A 446 -25.62 29.44 -37.63
N VAL A 447 -24.62 28.97 -36.90
CA VAL A 447 -23.72 27.91 -37.37
C VAL A 447 -23.74 26.74 -36.41
N TYR A 448 -23.93 25.56 -36.98
CA TYR A 448 -23.98 24.28 -36.29
C TYR A 448 -22.83 23.39 -36.78
N VAL A 449 -22.02 22.86 -35.87
CA VAL A 449 -20.96 21.91 -36.22
C VAL A 449 -21.59 20.52 -36.36
N THR A 450 -21.46 19.86 -37.50
CA THR A 450 -22.15 18.59 -37.83
C THR A 450 -21.20 17.38 -37.87
N SER A 451 -19.92 17.63 -38.18
CA SER A 451 -18.83 16.65 -38.07
C SER A 451 -17.50 17.35 -37.80
N VAL A 452 -16.58 16.65 -37.13
CA VAL A 452 -15.18 17.05 -36.99
C VAL A 452 -14.32 15.83 -37.27
N GLU A 453 -13.42 15.93 -38.23
CA GLU A 453 -12.54 14.86 -38.66
C GLU A 453 -11.10 15.34 -38.66
N LEU A 454 -10.29 14.67 -37.84
CA LEU A 454 -8.85 14.84 -37.82
C LEU A 454 -8.21 13.57 -38.39
N ALA A 455 -7.54 13.71 -39.53
CA ALA A 455 -6.79 12.60 -40.12
C ALA A 455 -5.52 12.33 -39.29
N PRO A 456 -5.18 11.08 -38.95
CA PRO A 456 -3.98 10.75 -38.17
C PRO A 456 -2.67 11.22 -38.81
N LYS A 457 -2.60 11.17 -40.14
CA LYS A 457 -1.46 11.63 -40.94
C LYS A 457 -1.93 12.42 -42.15
N THR A 458 -1.18 13.46 -42.49
CA THR A 458 -1.32 14.21 -43.74
C THR A 458 -0.01 14.05 -44.51
N ASN A 459 -0.07 13.53 -45.74
CA ASN A 459 1.10 13.29 -46.59
C ASN A 459 2.24 12.49 -45.89
N GLY A 460 1.86 11.47 -45.13
CA GLY A 460 2.80 10.59 -44.40
C GLY A 460 3.39 11.19 -43.11
N LYS A 461 3.12 12.46 -42.80
CA LYS A 461 3.58 13.16 -41.59
C LYS A 461 2.47 13.23 -40.54
N ASP A 462 2.85 13.22 -39.26
CA ASP A 462 1.93 13.34 -38.13
C ASP A 462 1.12 14.64 -38.18
N SER A 463 -0.22 14.51 -38.13
CA SER A 463 -1.12 15.64 -38.36
C SER A 463 -1.24 16.61 -37.20
N VAL A 464 -0.90 16.21 -35.97
CA VAL A 464 -1.04 17.04 -34.77
C VAL A 464 0.22 17.01 -33.91
N SER A 465 0.57 18.17 -33.37
CA SER A 465 1.50 18.31 -32.25
C SER A 465 0.85 19.15 -31.13
N ALA A 466 1.24 18.93 -29.88
CA ALA A 466 0.71 19.63 -28.73
C ALA A 466 1.80 19.83 -27.67
N SER A 467 1.87 21.03 -27.09
CA SER A 467 2.74 21.32 -25.95
C SER A 467 2.01 22.11 -24.87
N LEU A 468 2.33 21.83 -23.61
CA LEU A 468 1.80 22.53 -22.45
C LEU A 468 2.93 23.20 -21.69
N GLY A 469 2.68 24.38 -21.15
CA GLY A 469 3.62 25.10 -20.29
C GLY A 469 2.94 26.11 -19.38
N ILE A 470 3.62 26.51 -18.32
CA ILE A 470 3.17 27.52 -17.37
C ILE A 470 4.00 28.79 -17.57
N ASN A 471 3.32 29.91 -17.73
CA ASN A 471 3.99 31.20 -17.84
C ASN A 471 4.28 31.80 -16.46
N GLN A 472 4.88 33.00 -16.42
CA GLN A 472 5.24 33.66 -15.16
C GLN A 472 4.05 34.15 -14.33
N ASN A 473 2.82 34.10 -14.88
CA ASN A 473 1.60 34.60 -14.25
C ASN A 473 0.68 33.45 -13.76
N ASP A 474 1.23 32.26 -13.53
CA ASP A 474 0.48 31.06 -13.13
C ASP A 474 -0.61 30.65 -14.15
N GLU A 475 -0.37 30.85 -15.46
CA GLU A 475 -1.33 30.52 -16.52
C GLU A 475 -0.87 29.31 -17.34
N LEU A 476 -1.81 28.43 -17.70
CA LEU A 476 -1.55 27.26 -18.53
C LEU A 476 -1.60 27.65 -20.01
N GLY A 477 -0.43 27.76 -20.61
CA GLY A 477 -0.26 27.81 -22.06
C GLY A 477 -0.48 26.42 -22.66
N ILE A 478 -1.43 26.32 -23.60
CA ILE A 478 -1.63 25.13 -24.44
C ILE A 478 -1.38 25.56 -25.88
N ASP A 479 -0.40 24.92 -26.50
CA ASP A 479 -0.11 25.04 -27.92
C ASP A 479 -0.60 23.77 -28.60
N LEU A 480 -1.59 23.89 -29.48
CA LEU A 480 -2.04 22.84 -30.38
C LEU A 480 -1.60 23.20 -31.79
N LEU A 481 -0.85 22.31 -32.41
CA LEU A 481 -0.47 22.41 -33.81
C LEU A 481 -1.20 21.36 -34.62
N SER A 482 -1.75 21.74 -35.77
CA SER A 482 -2.40 20.80 -36.69
C SER A 482 -1.99 21.04 -38.13
N ARG A 483 -1.95 20.00 -38.97
CA ARG A 483 -1.72 20.03 -40.43
C ARG A 483 -3.01 20.18 -41.21
N THR A 484 -4.06 19.44 -40.84
CA THR A 484 -5.35 19.49 -41.54
C THR A 484 -6.46 19.06 -40.59
N VAL A 485 -7.55 19.81 -40.53
CA VAL A 485 -8.78 19.41 -39.83
C VAL A 485 -9.95 19.66 -40.77
N VAL A 486 -10.81 18.66 -40.96
CA VAL A 486 -12.03 18.80 -41.77
C VAL A 486 -13.23 18.92 -40.83
N VAL A 487 -14.08 19.88 -41.10
CA VAL A 487 -15.25 20.20 -40.28
C VAL A 487 -16.48 20.26 -41.17
N GLY A 488 -17.52 19.50 -40.83
CA GLY A 488 -18.85 19.67 -41.42
C GLY A 488 -19.60 20.79 -40.71
N LEU A 489 -20.20 21.69 -41.49
CA LEU A 489 -20.96 22.84 -40.99
C LEU A 489 -22.38 22.81 -41.56
N GLY A 490 -23.34 23.11 -40.69
CA GLY A 490 -24.70 23.47 -41.04
C GLY A 490 -24.93 24.94 -40.74
N VAL A 491 -25.36 25.73 -41.72
CA VAL A 491 -25.57 27.17 -41.57
C VAL A 491 -27.04 27.47 -41.79
N VAL A 492 -27.69 28.09 -40.81
CA VAL A 492 -29.06 28.57 -40.92
C VAL A 492 -28.99 30.08 -41.10
N ALA A 493 -29.30 30.53 -42.31
CA ALA A 493 -29.32 31.93 -42.68
C ALA A 493 -30.74 32.48 -42.54
N ASN A 494 -30.90 33.58 -41.80
CA ASN A 494 -32.12 34.36 -41.64
C ASN A 494 -31.97 35.68 -42.38
N PHE A 495 -32.83 35.91 -43.37
CA PHE A 495 -32.86 37.14 -44.13
C PHE A 495 -33.61 38.20 -43.32
N ASN A 496 -32.88 39.20 -42.82
CA ASN A 496 -33.47 40.27 -42.01
C ASN A 496 -34.21 41.29 -42.90
N ASP A 497 -33.69 41.49 -44.11
CA ASP A 497 -34.31 42.31 -45.15
C ASP A 497 -34.72 41.43 -46.34
N SER A 498 -35.64 41.93 -47.16
CA SER A 498 -36.02 41.23 -48.39
C SER A 498 -34.90 41.32 -49.41
N LEU A 499 -34.53 40.17 -50.00
CA LEU A 499 -33.66 40.13 -51.16
C LEU A 499 -34.56 40.07 -52.40
N THR A 500 -34.87 41.24 -52.97
CA THR A 500 -35.88 41.49 -54.02
C THR A 500 -37.28 40.97 -53.66
N ILE A 501 -38.19 40.87 -54.66
CA ILE A 501 -39.51 40.22 -54.53
C ILE A 501 -39.36 38.70 -54.24
N ALA A 502 -38.16 38.14 -54.37
CA ALA A 502 -37.93 36.71 -54.40
C ALA A 502 -37.70 36.05 -53.03
N ILE A 503 -37.07 36.73 -52.07
CA ILE A 503 -36.93 36.22 -50.69
C ILE A 503 -37.41 37.29 -49.70
N PRO A 504 -38.63 37.16 -49.14
CA PRO A 504 -39.12 38.08 -48.13
C PRO A 504 -38.28 38.09 -46.85
N ALA A 505 -38.31 39.22 -46.13
CA ALA A 505 -37.75 39.31 -44.77
C ALA A 505 -38.37 38.25 -43.84
N GLY A 506 -37.55 37.71 -42.92
CA GLY A 506 -37.93 36.67 -41.96
C GLY A 506 -37.90 35.24 -42.52
N LYS A 507 -37.49 35.04 -43.77
CA LYS A 507 -37.28 33.72 -44.36
C LYS A 507 -35.92 33.13 -43.99
N LYS A 508 -35.90 31.81 -43.86
CA LYS A 508 -34.73 31.02 -43.44
C LYS A 508 -34.32 30.03 -44.51
N MET A 509 -33.02 29.83 -44.62
CA MET A 509 -32.42 28.84 -45.51
C MET A 509 -31.36 28.05 -44.75
N TYR A 510 -31.35 26.73 -44.96
CA TYR A 510 -30.33 25.84 -44.43
C TYR A 510 -29.32 25.47 -45.51
N PHE A 511 -28.05 25.69 -45.22
CA PHE A 511 -26.92 25.32 -46.05
C PHE A 511 -26.03 24.30 -45.33
N SER A 512 -25.50 23.34 -46.09
CA SER A 512 -24.45 22.44 -45.63
C SER A 512 -23.14 22.76 -46.36
N THR A 513 -22.03 22.75 -45.64
CA THR A 513 -20.69 22.91 -46.22
C THR A 513 -19.64 22.16 -45.41
N THR A 514 -18.44 22.04 -45.95
CA THR A 514 -17.27 21.51 -45.26
C THR A 514 -16.17 22.57 -45.23
N ALA A 515 -15.60 22.79 -44.04
CA ALA A 515 -14.46 23.63 -43.80
C ALA A 515 -13.21 22.77 -43.57
N THR A 516 -12.17 22.96 -44.38
CA THR A 516 -10.86 22.36 -44.17
C THR A 516 -9.89 23.41 -43.66
N LEU A 517 -9.41 23.19 -42.45
CA LEU A 517 -8.42 24.01 -41.75
C LEU A 517 -7.01 23.60 -42.15
N ASN A 518 -6.12 24.59 -42.22
CA ASN A 518 -4.72 24.48 -42.60
C ASN A 518 -4.49 23.85 -43.99
N VAL A 519 -5.29 24.24 -45.00
CA VAL A 519 -5.02 23.90 -46.40
C VAL A 519 -3.90 24.80 -46.91
N SER A 520 -2.64 24.40 -46.71
CA SER A 520 -1.50 25.06 -47.33
C SER A 520 -1.24 24.43 -48.70
N PRO A 521 -1.38 25.16 -49.82
CA PRO A 521 -1.08 24.62 -51.15
C PRO A 521 0.41 24.45 -51.43
N ARG A 522 1.30 24.89 -50.52
CA ARG A 522 2.76 24.89 -50.76
C ARG A 522 3.61 24.17 -49.72
N ASN A 523 3.19 24.02 -48.47
CA ASN A 523 3.99 23.33 -47.45
C ASN A 523 3.11 22.56 -46.46
N ASP A 524 3.43 21.29 -46.23
CA ASP A 524 2.97 20.50 -45.08
C ASP A 524 3.56 21.11 -43.78
N ASP A 525 3.12 22.27 -43.32
CA ASP A 525 3.62 22.87 -42.07
C ASP A 525 2.58 22.79 -40.96
N LEU A 526 3.06 22.52 -39.74
CA LEU A 526 2.25 22.54 -38.52
C LEU A 526 1.87 23.99 -38.18
N ARG A 527 0.57 24.27 -38.04
CA ARG A 527 0.09 25.60 -37.63
C ARG A 527 -0.30 25.64 -36.18
N LEU A 528 0.21 26.64 -35.47
CA LEU A 528 0.03 26.84 -34.04
C LEU A 528 -1.30 27.54 -33.72
N ALA A 529 -2.08 26.95 -32.83
CA ALA A 529 -3.10 27.58 -32.01
C ALA A 529 -2.61 27.55 -30.56
N ARG A 530 -2.49 28.72 -29.94
CA ARG A 530 -2.03 28.91 -28.56
C ARG A 530 -3.17 29.47 -27.72
N ALA A 531 -3.39 28.91 -26.54
CA ALA A 531 -4.37 29.41 -25.59
C ALA A 531 -3.79 29.50 -24.19
N ARG A 532 -4.17 30.55 -23.46
CA ARG A 532 -3.90 30.73 -22.03
C ARG A 532 -5.14 30.34 -21.25
N ASN A 533 -4.99 29.38 -20.35
CA ASN A 533 -6.10 28.75 -19.66
C ASN A 533 -5.93 28.87 -18.16
N THR A 534 -7.05 28.96 -17.46
CA THR A 534 -7.16 28.62 -16.04
C THR A 534 -7.50 27.15 -15.89
N LEU A 535 -7.02 26.55 -14.80
CA LEU A 535 -7.35 25.19 -14.37
C LEU A 535 -8.23 25.30 -13.13
N SER A 536 -9.30 24.50 -13.09
CA SER A 536 -10.04 24.22 -11.85
C SER A 536 -10.38 22.74 -11.75
N VAL A 537 -10.57 22.27 -10.53
CA VAL A 537 -11.00 20.90 -10.24
C VAL A 537 -12.21 20.96 -9.31
N ASP A 538 -13.26 20.19 -9.61
CA ASP A 538 -14.44 20.11 -8.75
C ASP A 538 -14.28 19.09 -7.61
N SER A 539 -15.28 18.98 -6.74
CA SER A 539 -15.26 18.03 -5.62
C SER A 539 -15.24 16.55 -6.04
N ASN A 540 -15.56 16.24 -7.29
CA ASN A 540 -15.52 14.88 -7.84
C ASN A 540 -14.16 14.54 -8.48
N GLY A 541 -13.22 15.51 -8.53
CA GLY A 541 -11.92 15.36 -9.18
C GLY A 541 -11.97 15.61 -10.70
N VAL A 542 -13.03 16.24 -11.19
CA VAL A 542 -13.21 16.57 -12.62
C VAL A 542 -12.46 17.87 -12.91
N MET A 543 -11.49 17.80 -13.81
CA MET A 543 -10.72 18.95 -14.28
C MET A 543 -11.51 19.75 -15.31
N ASN A 544 -11.51 21.07 -15.15
CA ASN A 544 -12.04 22.02 -16.11
C ASN A 544 -10.92 22.95 -16.58
N LEU A 545 -10.89 23.21 -17.88
CA LEU A 545 -9.98 24.17 -18.50
C LEU A 545 -10.79 25.29 -19.13
N SER A 546 -10.47 26.53 -18.77
CA SER A 546 -11.14 27.70 -19.30
C SER A 546 -10.13 28.68 -19.88
N VAL A 547 -10.20 28.93 -21.18
CA VAL A 547 -9.50 30.06 -21.82
C VAL A 547 -9.83 31.36 -21.06
N LYS A 548 -8.80 32.15 -20.72
CA LYS A 548 -8.96 33.42 -19.99
C LYS A 548 -9.74 34.46 -20.80
N THR A 549 -10.51 35.27 -20.09
CA THR A 549 -11.26 36.42 -20.64
C THR A 549 -10.63 37.75 -20.20
N PRO A 550 -10.75 38.85 -20.97
CA PRO A 550 -11.40 38.91 -22.28
C PRO A 550 -10.54 38.23 -23.35
N HIS A 551 -11.20 37.53 -24.26
CA HIS A 551 -10.64 37.11 -25.52
C HIS A 551 -11.69 37.49 -26.58
N THR A 552 -11.30 38.35 -27.51
CA THR A 552 -12.14 38.70 -28.66
C THR A 552 -11.66 37.87 -29.86
N PRO A 553 -12.39 37.91 -30.98
CA PRO A 553 -11.89 37.33 -32.22
C PRO A 553 -10.54 37.91 -32.69
N TYR A 554 -10.14 39.04 -32.10
CA TYR A 554 -8.96 39.83 -32.41
C TYR A 554 -8.21 40.19 -31.13
N ASP A 555 -7.76 39.17 -30.40
CA ASP A 555 -7.02 39.36 -29.16
C ASP A 555 -5.50 39.46 -29.42
N ASP A 556 -5.10 40.47 -30.17
CA ASP A 556 -3.68 40.85 -30.33
C ASP A 556 -3.13 41.53 -29.06
N ILE A 557 -4.01 42.12 -28.25
CA ILE A 557 -3.69 42.86 -27.02
C ILE A 557 -3.32 41.93 -25.85
N THR A 558 -4.16 40.93 -25.53
CA THR A 558 -3.93 40.05 -24.36
C THR A 558 -3.35 38.68 -24.74
N GLN A 559 -3.50 38.25 -25.99
CA GLN A 559 -3.02 36.97 -26.51
C GLN A 559 -3.47 35.76 -25.67
N ASN A 560 -4.68 35.82 -25.10
CA ASN A 560 -5.29 34.72 -24.36
C ASN A 560 -5.71 33.57 -25.29
N LEU A 561 -6.01 33.87 -26.56
CA LEU A 561 -6.19 32.89 -27.64
C LEU A 561 -5.57 33.42 -28.94
N TYR A 562 -4.54 32.75 -29.43
CA TYR A 562 -3.73 33.15 -30.59
C TYR A 562 -3.66 32.04 -31.64
N ILE A 563 -3.77 32.36 -32.93
CA ILE A 563 -3.62 31.40 -34.03
C ILE A 563 -2.60 31.95 -35.05
N LYS A 564 -1.52 31.20 -35.28
CA LYS A 564 -0.41 31.59 -36.16
C LYS A 564 -0.84 31.62 -37.62
N GLY A 565 -0.58 32.75 -38.28
CA GLY A 565 -0.94 32.99 -39.68
C GLY A 565 -2.27 33.70 -39.87
N TRP A 566 -2.92 34.15 -38.79
CA TRP A 566 -4.11 35.01 -38.84
C TRP A 566 -3.82 36.50 -38.61
N THR A 567 -2.63 36.82 -38.09
CA THR A 567 -2.11 38.19 -37.97
C THR A 567 -1.15 38.50 -39.12
N ASN A 568 -1.46 39.50 -39.96
CA ASN A 568 -0.52 40.03 -40.95
C ASN A 568 0.57 40.85 -40.22
N PRO A 569 1.89 40.70 -40.50
CA PRO A 569 2.93 41.38 -39.73
C PRO A 569 3.08 42.89 -39.95
N LYS A 570 2.34 43.52 -40.88
CA LYS A 570 2.63 44.92 -41.27
C LYS A 570 1.51 45.93 -41.10
N ASP A 571 0.25 45.54 -41.22
CA ASP A 571 -0.87 46.48 -41.07
C ASP A 571 -1.92 45.80 -40.22
N GLY A 572 -2.25 46.36 -39.04
CA GLY A 572 -3.21 45.81 -38.07
C GLY A 572 -4.67 45.73 -38.55
N ASN A 573 -4.91 45.52 -39.84
CA ASN A 573 -6.23 45.33 -40.43
C ASN A 573 -6.24 44.08 -41.32
N CYS A 574 -6.75 42.96 -40.79
CA CYS A 574 -7.34 41.92 -41.66
C CYS A 574 -8.79 42.25 -42.02
N TRP A 575 -9.35 43.37 -41.54
CA TRP A 575 -10.69 43.89 -41.84
C TRP A 575 -10.68 45.42 -41.84
N SER A 576 -10.44 46.06 -42.99
CA SER A 576 -11.01 47.39 -43.21
C SER A 576 -12.50 47.19 -43.49
N ASN A 577 -13.34 47.63 -42.56
CA ASN A 577 -14.77 47.84 -42.74
C ASN A 577 -15.04 48.56 -44.07
N GLY A 578 -16.15 48.20 -44.72
CA GLY A 578 -16.54 48.69 -46.05
C GLY A 578 -16.15 50.14 -46.31
N SER A 579 -15.24 50.34 -47.24
CA SER A 579 -15.04 51.62 -47.91
C SER A 579 -14.83 51.30 -49.38
N TYR A 580 -15.75 51.80 -50.21
CA TYR A 580 -15.73 51.72 -51.67
C TYR A 580 -14.30 51.94 -52.20
N MET A 581 -13.71 50.92 -52.82
CA MET A 581 -12.49 51.05 -53.61
C MET A 581 -12.84 50.79 -55.07
N ASN A 582 -12.95 51.90 -55.80
CA ASN A 582 -13.19 51.98 -57.23
C ASN A 582 -11.89 51.64 -57.99
N GLY A 583 -12.00 50.83 -59.04
CA GLY A 583 -11.10 50.79 -60.21
C GLY A 583 -9.64 50.33 -60.03
N ASN A 584 -9.29 49.25 -60.75
CA ASN A 584 -7.94 48.88 -61.22
C ASN A 584 -6.76 48.95 -60.22
N TYR A 585 -6.32 47.80 -59.71
CA TYR A 585 -4.99 47.19 -59.95
C TYR A 585 -4.74 45.98 -59.03
N ASP A 586 -4.11 44.99 -59.65
CA ASP A 586 -3.19 43.96 -59.17
C ASP A 586 -3.61 42.79 -58.24
N TYR A 587 -3.23 41.61 -58.74
CA TYR A 587 -3.53 40.27 -58.28
C TYR A 587 -2.52 39.85 -57.20
N SER A 588 -2.56 40.47 -56.02
CA SER A 588 -1.72 40.06 -54.88
C SER A 588 -2.37 40.38 -53.53
N ARG A 589 -3.57 39.85 -53.29
CA ARG A 589 -4.16 39.75 -51.95
C ARG A 589 -3.87 38.36 -51.37
N SER A 590 -2.70 38.17 -50.75
CA SER A 590 -2.48 37.03 -49.85
C SER A 590 -3.28 37.30 -48.57
N ASN A 591 -4.45 36.69 -48.48
CA ASN A 591 -5.42 36.97 -47.43
C ASN A 591 -5.02 36.26 -46.14
N CYS A 592 -5.31 36.87 -45.00
CA CYS A 592 -5.18 36.26 -43.66
C CYS A 592 -5.97 34.93 -43.50
N THR A 593 -6.76 34.54 -44.52
CA THR A 593 -7.65 33.37 -44.62
C THR A 593 -7.18 32.30 -45.60
N ASP A 594 -5.99 32.39 -46.21
CA ASP A 594 -5.44 31.42 -47.19
C ASP A 594 -5.27 29.99 -46.65
N ASN A 595 -5.62 29.79 -45.38
CA ASN A 595 -5.31 28.62 -44.57
C ASN A 595 -6.58 27.97 -44.02
N LEU A 596 -7.75 28.44 -44.47
CA LEU A 596 -9.04 27.86 -44.20
C LEU A 596 -9.80 27.82 -45.53
N TYR A 597 -9.91 26.62 -46.09
CA TYR A 597 -10.73 26.37 -47.25
C TYR A 597 -12.14 26.04 -46.77
N VAL A 598 -13.16 26.71 -47.28
CA VAL A 598 -14.56 26.28 -47.09
C VAL A 598 -15.09 25.97 -48.45
N ALA A 599 -15.61 24.76 -48.61
CA ALA A 599 -16.27 24.34 -49.82
C ALA A 599 -17.49 25.23 -50.10
N ASN A 600 -17.95 25.23 -51.34
CA ASN A 600 -19.17 25.94 -51.69
C ASN A 600 -20.33 25.44 -50.81
N MET A 601 -21.09 26.37 -50.25
CA MET A 601 -22.28 26.06 -49.47
C MET A 601 -23.36 25.49 -50.38
N VAL A 602 -23.96 24.37 -49.96
CA VAL A 602 -25.05 23.70 -50.69
C VAL A 602 -26.34 23.89 -49.93
N MET A 603 -27.34 24.50 -50.56
CA MET A 603 -28.68 24.63 -49.98
C MET A 603 -29.30 23.25 -49.79
N LYS A 604 -29.86 23.00 -48.61
CA LYS A 604 -30.50 21.74 -48.24
C LYS A 604 -31.99 21.88 -47.97
N GLY A 605 -32.44 23.05 -47.53
CA GLY A 605 -33.87 23.33 -47.39
C GLY A 605 -34.18 24.79 -47.07
N SER A 606 -35.44 25.18 -47.19
CA SER A 606 -35.94 26.53 -46.90
C SER A 606 -37.37 26.49 -46.35
N ASN A 607 -37.83 27.60 -45.78
CA ASN A 607 -39.25 27.86 -45.48
C ASN A 607 -39.86 28.90 -46.44
N SER A 608 -39.21 29.11 -47.59
CA SER A 608 -39.65 29.98 -48.67
C SER A 608 -39.87 29.16 -49.93
N TRP A 609 -41.14 29.03 -50.35
CA TRP A 609 -41.51 28.33 -51.59
C TRP A 609 -40.81 28.90 -52.84
N ILE A 610 -40.42 30.18 -52.83
CA ILE A 610 -39.68 30.83 -53.92
C ILE A 610 -38.19 30.45 -53.90
N ALA A 611 -37.61 30.15 -52.74
CA ALA A 611 -36.21 29.74 -52.65
C ALA A 611 -35.96 28.37 -53.29
N ASP A 612 -36.92 27.45 -53.21
CA ASP A 612 -36.85 26.14 -53.87
C ASP A 612 -36.94 26.26 -55.40
N ILE A 613 -37.78 27.18 -55.88
CA ILE A 613 -37.89 27.53 -57.31
C ILE A 613 -36.58 28.18 -57.81
N LEU A 614 -36.01 29.13 -57.05
CA LEU A 614 -34.75 29.77 -57.40
C LEU A 614 -33.57 28.78 -57.41
N ASN A 615 -33.54 27.83 -56.48
CA ASN A 615 -32.51 26.79 -56.46
C ASN A 615 -32.65 25.80 -57.63
N ALA A 616 -33.88 25.52 -58.08
CA ALA A 616 -34.16 24.66 -59.23
C ALA A 616 -33.88 25.33 -60.60
N ILE A 617 -34.15 26.64 -60.72
CA ILE A 617 -34.06 27.37 -61.99
C ILE A 617 -32.71 28.11 -62.14
N LEU A 618 -32.13 28.61 -61.04
CA LEU A 618 -30.87 29.38 -61.02
C LEU A 618 -29.92 28.91 -59.88
N PRO A 619 -29.39 27.67 -59.93
CA PRO A 619 -28.47 27.15 -58.91
C PRO A 619 -27.23 28.04 -58.70
N SER A 620 -26.80 28.74 -59.76
CA SER A 620 -25.67 29.67 -59.75
C SER A 620 -25.90 30.92 -58.90
N LEU A 621 -27.15 31.33 -58.67
CA LEU A 621 -27.50 32.51 -57.88
C LEU A 621 -27.44 32.21 -56.38
N VAL A 622 -28.06 31.11 -55.96
CA VAL A 622 -28.02 30.61 -54.57
C VAL A 622 -26.58 30.29 -54.17
N SER A 623 -25.79 29.70 -55.06
CA SER A 623 -24.37 29.44 -54.83
C SER A 623 -23.54 30.72 -54.69
N LYS A 624 -23.84 31.78 -55.45
CA LYS A 624 -23.15 33.07 -55.35
C LYS A 624 -23.43 33.77 -54.02
N ILE A 625 -24.69 33.84 -53.62
CA ILE A 625 -25.10 34.42 -52.32
C ILE A 625 -24.39 33.67 -51.18
N ALA A 626 -24.40 32.34 -51.23
CA ALA A 626 -23.77 31.53 -50.20
C ALA A 626 -22.23 31.69 -50.19
N ASN A 627 -21.59 31.81 -51.35
CA ASN A 627 -20.16 32.05 -51.48
C ASN A 627 -19.71 33.46 -51.01
N GLU A 628 -20.59 34.46 -51.07
CA GLU A 628 -20.32 35.81 -50.54
C GLU A 628 -20.41 35.86 -49.01
N MET A 629 -21.20 35.00 -48.37
CA MET A 629 -21.30 34.90 -46.90
C MET A 629 -20.13 34.12 -46.26
N VAL A 630 -19.49 33.24 -47.03
CA VAL A 630 -18.41 32.35 -46.57
C VAL A 630 -17.23 33.09 -45.90
N PRO A 631 -16.67 34.20 -46.44
CA PRO A 631 -15.54 34.91 -45.84
C PRO A 631 -15.77 35.42 -44.41
N THR A 632 -16.96 35.94 -44.11
CA THR A 632 -17.31 36.50 -42.78
C THR A 632 -17.50 35.41 -41.72
N VAL A 633 -17.99 34.26 -42.15
CA VAL A 633 -18.31 33.11 -41.31
C VAL A 633 -17.07 32.26 -40.99
N LYS A 634 -16.13 32.17 -41.96
CA LYS A 634 -14.87 31.41 -41.90
C LYS A 634 -14.04 31.60 -40.63
N ALA A 635 -13.61 32.84 -40.35
CA ALA A 635 -12.64 33.13 -39.29
C ALA A 635 -13.26 32.90 -37.89
N ASN A 636 -14.48 33.39 -37.69
CA ASN A 636 -15.12 33.34 -36.38
C ASN A 636 -15.55 31.92 -35.98
N ILE A 637 -16.03 31.08 -36.92
CA ILE A 637 -16.33 29.67 -36.65
C ILE A 637 -15.07 28.96 -36.14
N THR A 638 -13.98 29.09 -36.87
CA THR A 638 -12.77 28.32 -36.60
C THR A 638 -12.22 28.59 -35.20
N GLN A 639 -12.21 29.85 -34.79
CA GLN A 639 -11.74 30.22 -33.45
C GLN A 639 -12.69 29.74 -32.35
N ALA A 640 -14.00 29.89 -32.56
CA ALA A 640 -15.00 29.41 -31.61
C ALA A 640 -14.93 27.88 -31.46
N MET A 641 -14.62 27.17 -32.54
CA MET A 641 -14.37 25.73 -32.52
C MET A 641 -13.09 25.35 -31.80
N VAL A 642 -11.98 26.05 -32.05
CA VAL A 642 -10.71 25.82 -31.32
C VAL A 642 -10.90 26.07 -29.82
N LYS A 643 -11.67 27.11 -29.46
CA LYS A 643 -12.07 27.36 -28.07
C LYS A 643 -12.87 26.20 -27.50
N ASP A 644 -13.88 25.70 -28.18
CA ASP A 644 -14.68 24.55 -27.71
C ASP A 644 -13.87 23.26 -27.63
N ILE A 645 -12.91 23.04 -28.54
CA ILE A 645 -11.95 21.92 -28.43
C ILE A 645 -11.13 22.03 -27.14
N LEU A 646 -10.65 23.23 -26.81
CA LEU A 646 -9.85 23.48 -25.62
C LEU A 646 -10.65 23.44 -24.31
N GLN A 647 -11.89 23.96 -24.31
CA GLN A 647 -12.72 24.11 -23.10
C GLN A 647 -13.66 22.93 -22.86
N LYS A 648 -14.03 22.17 -23.90
CA LYS A 648 -15.02 21.08 -23.79
C LYS A 648 -14.44 19.74 -24.20
N VAL A 649 -13.83 19.63 -25.38
CA VAL A 649 -13.34 18.32 -25.90
C VAL A 649 -12.13 17.84 -25.11
N ALA A 650 -11.11 18.68 -24.95
CA ALA A 650 -9.90 18.33 -24.21
C ALA A 650 -10.25 17.94 -22.76
N PRO A 651 -10.94 18.77 -21.94
CA PRO A 651 -11.36 18.38 -20.59
C PRO A 651 -12.17 17.09 -20.54
N ASN A 652 -13.08 16.82 -21.47
CA ASN A 652 -13.84 15.56 -21.48
C ASN A 652 -12.95 14.33 -21.72
N VAL A 653 -11.97 14.43 -22.62
CA VAL A 653 -10.93 13.40 -22.79
C VAL A 653 -10.12 13.28 -21.50
N LEU A 654 -9.76 14.42 -20.91
CA LEU A 654 -8.95 14.47 -19.70
C LEU A 654 -9.63 13.77 -18.51
N ASN A 655 -10.91 14.08 -18.31
CA ASN A 655 -11.77 13.55 -17.26
C ASN A 655 -12.16 12.10 -17.50
N SER A 656 -12.32 11.68 -18.76
CA SER A 656 -12.57 10.26 -19.07
C SER A 656 -11.42 9.37 -18.64
N ILE A 657 -10.19 9.90 -18.69
CA ILE A 657 -8.98 9.20 -18.28
C ILE A 657 -8.79 9.31 -16.75
N VAL A 658 -8.84 10.51 -16.18
CA VAL A 658 -8.66 10.72 -14.73
C VAL A 658 -9.79 10.10 -13.92
N GLY A 659 -11.01 10.08 -14.44
CA GLY A 659 -12.14 9.36 -13.83
C GLY A 659 -11.85 7.87 -13.64
N THR A 660 -11.15 7.22 -14.58
CA THR A 660 -10.79 5.80 -14.41
C THR A 660 -9.75 5.52 -13.33
N LEU A 661 -8.99 6.53 -12.91
CA LEU A 661 -8.08 6.42 -11.76
C LEU A 661 -8.82 6.42 -10.44
N LYS A 662 -9.95 7.12 -10.39
CA LYS A 662 -10.84 7.08 -9.25
C LYS A 662 -11.60 5.76 -9.26
N ASP A 663 -12.21 5.40 -10.39
CA ASP A 663 -12.99 4.16 -10.55
C ASP A 663 -12.88 3.64 -12.00
N PRO A 664 -12.32 2.43 -12.24
CA PRO A 664 -12.07 1.37 -11.25
C PRO A 664 -10.73 1.45 -10.49
N GLY A 665 -9.82 2.39 -10.81
CA GLY A 665 -8.47 2.44 -10.24
C GLY A 665 -7.42 1.68 -11.06
N VAL A 666 -6.18 1.61 -10.56
CA VAL A 666 -5.05 0.90 -11.19
C VAL A 666 -4.78 -0.39 -10.42
N ASP A 667 -4.74 -1.50 -11.15
CA ASP A 667 -4.42 -2.81 -10.57
C ASP A 667 -2.90 -3.00 -10.50
N LEU A 668 -2.44 -3.49 -9.35
CA LEU A 668 -1.03 -3.76 -9.08
C LEU A 668 -0.92 -5.17 -8.52
N SER A 669 -0.19 -6.03 -9.23
CA SER A 669 0.10 -7.39 -8.75
C SER A 669 1.52 -7.44 -8.23
N LEU A 670 1.69 -8.00 -7.03
CA LEU A 670 3.00 -8.35 -6.52
C LEU A 670 3.64 -9.44 -7.41
N PRO A 671 4.98 -9.49 -7.51
CA PRO A 671 5.67 -10.48 -8.32
C PRO A 671 5.28 -11.92 -7.96
N SER A 672 5.16 -12.78 -8.97
CA SER A 672 4.77 -14.19 -8.79
C SER A 672 5.82 -15.04 -8.06
N TYR A 673 7.07 -14.61 -8.04
CA TYR A 673 8.15 -15.33 -7.37
C TYR A 673 8.15 -15.14 -5.85
N LEU A 674 7.41 -14.15 -5.31
CA LEU A 674 7.28 -13.99 -3.87
C LEU A 674 6.60 -15.24 -3.28
N PRO A 675 6.97 -15.65 -2.05
CA PRO A 675 6.31 -16.79 -1.42
C PRO A 675 4.81 -16.57 -1.26
N ALA A 676 4.02 -17.63 -1.34
CA ALA A 676 2.61 -17.56 -1.00
C ALA A 676 2.43 -17.10 0.47
N PRO A 677 1.43 -16.26 0.79
CA PRO A 677 0.35 -15.80 -0.08
C PRO A 677 0.65 -14.50 -0.87
N LEU A 678 1.87 -13.95 -0.77
CA LEU A 678 2.25 -12.69 -1.43
C LEU A 678 2.46 -12.82 -2.94
N GLY A 679 2.88 -14.00 -3.41
CA GLY A 679 3.08 -14.27 -4.83
C GLY A 679 1.84 -13.98 -5.68
N GLY A 680 1.91 -12.96 -6.54
CA GLY A 680 0.78 -12.57 -7.40
C GLY A 680 -0.36 -11.83 -6.69
N TYR A 681 -0.21 -11.48 -5.41
CA TYR A 681 -1.26 -10.79 -4.65
C TYR A 681 -1.63 -9.46 -5.31
N GLY A 682 -2.93 -9.28 -5.55
CA GLY A 682 -3.47 -8.17 -6.31
C GLY A 682 -4.01 -7.07 -5.40
N LEU A 683 -3.57 -5.84 -5.66
CA LEU A 683 -4.05 -4.64 -5.01
C LEU A 683 -4.64 -3.68 -6.05
N ASN A 684 -5.52 -2.79 -5.61
CA ASN A 684 -6.16 -1.76 -6.43
C ASN A 684 -5.93 -0.38 -5.79
N ALA A 685 -5.31 0.50 -6.58
CA ALA A 685 -5.00 1.88 -6.21
C ALA A 685 -6.01 2.83 -6.84
N LYS A 686 -6.70 3.65 -6.04
CA LYS A 686 -7.60 4.69 -6.54
C LYS A 686 -7.06 6.06 -6.21
N VAL A 687 -7.06 6.97 -7.18
CA VAL A 687 -6.60 8.34 -7.00
C VAL A 687 -7.63 9.32 -7.50
N GLN A 688 -7.80 10.39 -6.72
CA GLN A 688 -8.59 11.53 -7.12
C GLN A 688 -7.81 12.82 -6.83
N LEU A 689 -7.86 13.73 -7.81
CA LEU A 689 -7.45 15.12 -7.65
C LEU A 689 -8.35 15.87 -6.67
N SER A 690 -7.76 16.69 -5.82
CA SER A 690 -8.51 17.60 -4.96
C SER A 690 -8.83 18.91 -5.70
N SER A 691 -9.84 19.62 -5.21
CA SER A 691 -10.29 20.90 -5.78
C SER A 691 -9.28 22.05 -5.59
N ASP A 692 -8.23 21.82 -4.81
CA ASP A 692 -7.13 22.76 -4.57
C ASP A 692 -6.05 22.76 -5.66
N ALA A 693 -6.26 22.03 -6.76
CA ALA A 693 -5.33 21.97 -7.87
C ALA A 693 -5.12 23.36 -8.49
N VAL A 694 -3.86 23.81 -8.52
CA VAL A 694 -3.48 25.12 -9.05
C VAL A 694 -2.28 25.03 -9.97
N LEU A 695 -2.16 26.03 -10.83
CA LEU A 695 -0.97 26.28 -11.66
C LEU A 695 -0.01 27.16 -10.86
N ARG A 696 1.29 26.87 -10.90
CA ARG A 696 2.28 27.63 -10.15
C ARG A 696 3.58 27.84 -10.92
N SER A 697 4.15 29.03 -10.78
CA SER A 697 5.41 29.49 -11.34
C SER A 697 6.12 30.39 -10.32
N GLU A 698 7.23 29.90 -9.76
CA GLU A 698 8.09 30.65 -8.84
C GLU A 698 9.56 30.49 -9.27
N GLY A 699 10.18 31.56 -9.75
CA GLY A 699 11.52 31.49 -10.32
C GLY A 699 11.61 30.49 -11.49
N SER A 700 12.46 29.47 -11.36
CA SER A 700 12.58 28.36 -12.32
C SER A 700 11.58 27.23 -12.08
N ASN A 701 10.94 27.17 -10.91
CA ASN A 701 10.00 26.12 -10.53
C ASN A 701 8.63 26.37 -11.15
N LYS A 702 8.14 25.39 -11.92
CA LYS A 702 6.88 25.50 -12.66
C LYS A 702 6.17 24.16 -12.72
N GLY A 703 4.89 24.14 -12.39
CA GLY A 703 4.10 22.90 -12.46
C GLY A 703 2.63 23.04 -12.05
N ILE A 704 1.89 21.95 -12.22
CA ILE A 704 0.55 21.79 -11.64
C ILE A 704 0.73 21.17 -10.26
N VAL A 705 0.10 21.79 -9.26
CA VAL A 705 0.30 21.44 -7.85
C VAL A 705 -1.06 21.18 -7.20
N SER A 706 -1.23 20.06 -6.49
CA SER A 706 -2.52 19.68 -5.91
C SER A 706 -2.41 18.66 -4.77
N SER A 707 -3.37 18.69 -3.85
CA SER A 707 -3.63 17.61 -2.91
C SER A 707 -4.32 16.41 -3.59
N ILE A 708 -4.16 15.26 -2.97
CA ILE A 708 -4.47 13.95 -3.55
C ILE A 708 -5.32 13.18 -2.57
N HIS A 709 -6.47 12.71 -3.02
CA HIS A 709 -7.20 11.65 -2.33
C HIS A 709 -6.73 10.30 -2.88
N LEU A 710 -6.44 9.34 -2.00
CA LEU A 710 -5.94 8.01 -2.37
C LEU A 710 -6.71 6.93 -1.62
N ALA A 711 -7.02 5.82 -2.29
CA ALA A 711 -7.35 4.56 -1.64
C ALA A 711 -6.39 3.47 -2.13
N VAL A 712 -5.97 2.62 -1.22
CA VAL A 712 -5.23 1.40 -1.50
C VAL A 712 -6.00 0.23 -0.93
N THR A 713 -6.53 -0.62 -1.79
CA THR A 713 -7.43 -1.73 -1.40
C THR A 713 -6.97 -3.06 -1.99
N SER A 714 -7.42 -4.19 -1.45
CA SER A 714 -7.21 -5.49 -2.09
C SER A 714 -8.09 -5.64 -3.33
N LYS A 715 -7.54 -6.23 -4.40
CA LYS A 715 -8.29 -6.58 -5.61
C LYS A 715 -9.13 -7.84 -5.42
N VAL A 716 -8.66 -8.77 -4.58
CA VAL A 716 -9.34 -10.05 -4.32
C VAL A 716 -9.65 -10.10 -2.82
N PRO A 717 -10.91 -9.91 -2.42
CA PRO A 717 -11.28 -10.10 -1.03
C PRO A 717 -11.11 -11.58 -0.66
N ASP A 718 -10.52 -11.84 0.50
CA ASP A 718 -10.42 -13.18 1.06
C ASP A 718 -11.81 -13.69 1.44
N ALA A 719 -12.04 -15.00 1.31
CA ALA A 719 -13.32 -15.61 1.66
C ALA A 719 -13.62 -15.57 3.17
N ASN A 720 -12.59 -15.52 4.01
CA ASN A 720 -12.65 -15.52 5.46
C ASN A 720 -11.79 -14.37 6.03
N PRO A 721 -12.18 -13.10 5.77
CA PRO A 721 -11.37 -11.95 6.12
C PRO A 721 -11.19 -11.85 7.64
N ARG A 722 -10.05 -11.30 8.07
CA ARG A 722 -9.83 -10.99 9.50
C ARG A 722 -10.84 -9.95 9.97
N GLN A 723 -11.21 -10.03 11.24
CA GLN A 723 -12.24 -9.21 11.86
C GLN A 723 -11.72 -8.52 13.12
N HIS A 724 -12.32 -7.38 13.44
CA HIS A 724 -12.15 -6.72 14.73
C HIS A 724 -13.03 -7.40 15.80
N ALA A 725 -12.52 -7.50 17.03
CA ALA A 725 -13.28 -7.96 18.18
C ALA A 725 -14.35 -6.94 18.61
N ASN A 726 -14.06 -5.65 18.39
CA ASN A 726 -14.88 -4.51 18.78
C ASN A 726 -15.59 -3.87 17.57
N SER A 727 -16.31 -4.68 16.79
CA SER A 727 -17.02 -4.23 15.58
C SER A 727 -18.10 -3.16 15.79
N GLY A 728 -18.45 -2.82 17.04
CA GLY A 728 -19.30 -1.66 17.32
C GLY A 728 -18.58 -0.32 17.13
N ILE A 729 -17.25 -0.30 17.32
CA ILE A 729 -16.37 0.87 17.10
C ILE A 729 -15.94 0.93 15.63
N CYS A 730 -15.67 -0.24 15.05
CA CYS A 730 -15.24 -0.42 13.68
C CYS A 730 -16.38 -1.05 12.89
N GLY A 731 -17.08 -0.25 12.07
CA GLY A 731 -18.30 -0.65 11.36
C GLY A 731 -18.16 -1.92 10.50
N GLY A 732 -19.22 -2.32 9.79
CA GLY A 732 -19.29 -3.63 9.10
C GLY A 732 -18.16 -3.92 8.10
N ASP A 733 -17.60 -2.89 7.46
CA ASP A 733 -16.47 -3.01 6.53
C ASP A 733 -15.09 -3.01 7.23
N GLY A 734 -15.06 -2.85 8.55
CA GLY A 734 -13.89 -2.72 9.40
C GLY A 734 -13.34 -1.30 9.48
N CYS A 735 -12.15 -1.14 10.07
CA CYS A 735 -11.55 0.17 10.31
C CYS A 735 -10.01 0.07 10.44
N PHE A 736 -9.30 1.20 10.36
CA PHE A 736 -7.87 1.24 10.70
C PHE A 736 -7.49 2.57 11.39
N VAL A 737 -6.36 2.57 12.09
CA VAL A 737 -5.80 3.78 12.71
C VAL A 737 -5.17 4.67 11.64
N TYR A 738 -5.55 5.94 11.62
CA TYR A 738 -4.97 6.94 10.74
C TYR A 738 -4.46 8.12 11.57
N PHE A 739 -3.35 8.72 11.15
CA PHE A 739 -2.63 9.74 11.94
C PHE A 739 -2.91 11.16 11.45
N LYS A 740 -3.34 11.30 10.19
CA LYS A 740 -3.57 12.62 9.61
C LYS A 740 -4.77 13.29 10.29
N ASP A 741 -4.67 14.58 10.57
CA ASP A 741 -5.86 15.38 10.84
C ASP A 741 -6.61 15.66 9.52
N PRO A 742 -7.85 15.16 9.34
CA PRO A 742 -8.61 15.35 8.10
C PRO A 742 -8.97 16.82 7.85
N ASN A 743 -8.98 17.65 8.90
CA ASN A 743 -9.28 19.08 8.83
C ASN A 743 -8.02 19.94 8.71
N SER A 744 -6.82 19.37 8.86
CA SER A 744 -5.58 20.07 8.58
C SER A 744 -5.38 20.10 7.08
N PRO A 745 -5.48 21.28 6.42
CA PRO A 745 -5.00 21.39 5.05
C PRO A 745 -3.52 21.01 5.07
N LEU A 746 -3.10 20.16 4.15
CA LEU A 746 -1.70 20.12 3.76
C LEU A 746 -1.22 21.56 3.64
N VAL A 747 -0.07 21.92 4.23
CA VAL A 747 0.59 23.19 3.95
C VAL A 747 0.49 23.41 2.45
N HIS A 748 -0.24 24.45 2.05
CA HIS A 748 -0.77 24.63 0.70
C HIS A 748 0.22 24.06 -0.32
N PRO A 749 -0.13 23.03 -1.12
CA PRO A 749 0.80 22.36 -2.03
C PRO A 749 1.65 23.35 -2.87
N ALA A 750 1.08 24.50 -3.22
CA ALA A 750 1.75 25.61 -3.92
C ALA A 750 2.97 26.23 -3.20
N ASN A 751 3.07 26.09 -1.88
CA ASN A 751 4.20 26.51 -1.04
C ASN A 751 4.94 25.30 -0.44
N SER A 752 4.65 24.10 -0.95
CA SER A 752 5.20 22.87 -0.40
C SER A 752 6.63 22.63 -0.88
N ALA A 753 7.38 22.03 0.01
CA ALA A 753 8.74 21.53 -0.16
C ALA A 753 9.00 20.86 -1.54
N PRO A 754 8.12 19.97 -2.07
CA PRO A 754 8.26 19.40 -3.42
C PRO A 754 8.26 20.44 -4.55
N PHE A 755 7.43 21.47 -4.50
CA PHE A 755 7.33 22.43 -5.61
C PHE A 755 8.62 23.25 -5.77
N LEU A 756 9.26 23.61 -4.66
CA LEU A 756 10.52 24.35 -4.64
C LEU A 756 11.70 23.60 -5.28
N GLU A 757 11.61 22.27 -5.40
CA GLU A 757 12.61 21.40 -6.04
C GLU A 757 12.21 20.99 -7.48
N SER A 758 11.08 21.46 -8.01
CA SER A 758 10.56 21.00 -9.31
C SER A 758 11.47 21.31 -10.51
N SER A 759 12.30 22.36 -10.42
CA SER A 759 13.26 22.72 -11.46
C SER A 759 14.60 21.98 -11.35
N SER A 760 15.07 21.70 -10.13
CA SER A 760 16.28 20.90 -9.87
C SER A 760 16.03 19.40 -10.07
N ARG A 761 14.79 18.97 -9.86
CA ARG A 761 14.33 17.58 -9.93
C ARG A 761 13.09 17.48 -10.84
N PRO A 762 13.27 17.58 -12.16
CA PRO A 762 12.16 17.50 -13.10
C PRO A 762 11.55 16.09 -13.11
N GLY A 763 10.25 16.01 -13.33
CA GLY A 763 9.46 14.80 -13.18
C GLY A 763 8.24 15.02 -12.31
N PHE A 764 7.65 13.92 -11.83
CA PHE A 764 6.53 13.97 -10.92
C PHE A 764 7.03 13.90 -9.48
N LEU A 765 6.81 14.95 -8.68
CA LEU A 765 7.20 14.97 -7.26
C LEU A 765 5.99 14.71 -6.38
N LEU A 766 6.17 13.87 -5.36
CA LEU A 766 5.07 13.44 -4.49
C LEU A 766 5.51 13.43 -3.03
N ALA A 767 4.64 13.95 -2.17
CA ALA A 767 4.72 13.84 -0.72
C ALA A 767 3.54 12.98 -0.22
N LEU A 768 3.79 11.80 0.33
CA LEU A 768 2.75 10.87 0.80
C LEU A 768 2.74 10.68 2.31
N HIS A 769 1.58 10.81 2.92
CA HIS A 769 1.38 10.51 4.34
C HIS A 769 1.41 9.00 4.63
N SER A 770 1.87 8.61 5.82
CA SER A 770 1.89 7.20 6.26
C SER A 770 0.51 6.53 6.33
N ASP A 771 -0.59 7.27 6.20
CA ASP A 771 -1.94 6.70 6.32
C ASP A 771 -2.28 5.83 5.11
N ALA A 772 -1.74 6.16 3.93
CA ALA A 772 -1.80 5.29 2.77
C ALA A 772 -1.10 3.95 3.03
N ILE A 773 -0.01 3.98 3.80
CA ILE A 773 0.76 2.79 4.18
C ILE A 773 -0.07 1.90 5.08
N THR A 774 -0.62 2.49 6.13
CA THR A 774 -1.47 1.79 7.08
C THR A 774 -2.72 1.22 6.40
N GLN A 775 -3.31 1.92 5.41
CA GLN A 775 -4.45 1.40 4.66
C GLN A 775 -4.08 0.14 3.85
N ALA A 776 -2.96 0.12 3.11
CA ALA A 776 -2.60 -1.11 2.40
C ALA A 776 -2.24 -2.25 3.35
N ALA A 777 -1.51 -1.95 4.42
CA ALA A 777 -1.16 -2.95 5.44
C ALA A 777 -2.43 -3.54 6.06
N TYR A 778 -3.43 -2.70 6.33
CA TYR A 778 -4.76 -3.13 6.77
C TYR A 778 -5.44 -4.06 5.75
N HIS A 779 -5.43 -3.72 4.46
CA HIS A 779 -6.04 -4.58 3.43
C HIS A 779 -5.31 -5.90 3.24
N MET A 780 -3.98 -5.91 3.33
CA MET A 780 -3.18 -7.12 3.31
C MET A 780 -3.47 -8.00 4.54
N TRP A 781 -3.58 -7.40 5.73
CA TRP A 781 -3.97 -8.08 6.96
C TRP A 781 -5.38 -8.65 6.88
N LYS A 782 -6.37 -7.84 6.50
CA LYS A 782 -7.78 -8.22 6.38
C LYS A 782 -7.94 -9.41 5.44
N ASN A 783 -7.17 -9.44 4.35
CA ASN A 783 -7.21 -10.50 3.35
C ASN A 783 -6.10 -11.56 3.51
N ARG A 784 -5.50 -11.67 4.71
CA ARG A 784 -4.55 -12.75 5.07
C ARG A 784 -3.30 -12.84 4.20
N ALA A 785 -2.95 -11.78 3.48
CA ALA A 785 -1.74 -11.70 2.66
C ALA A 785 -0.45 -11.70 3.48
N VAL A 786 -0.54 -11.51 4.79
CA VAL A 786 0.57 -11.52 5.76
C VAL A 786 0.55 -12.75 6.68
N ASP A 787 -0.30 -13.75 6.39
CA ASP A 787 -0.30 -15.05 7.07
C ASP A 787 0.80 -15.92 6.43
N LEU A 788 1.98 -15.97 7.05
CA LEU A 788 3.15 -16.65 6.48
C LEU A 788 3.31 -18.06 7.05
N ASN A 789 3.58 -19.03 6.18
CA ASN A 789 4.03 -20.37 6.57
C ASN A 789 5.49 -20.53 6.16
N ILE A 790 6.40 -20.40 7.13
CA ILE A 790 7.83 -20.60 6.89
C ILE A 790 8.09 -22.10 7.00
N ASP A 791 8.21 -22.73 5.85
CA ASP A 791 8.65 -24.11 5.69
C ASP A 791 9.80 -24.20 4.69
N LYS A 792 10.25 -25.42 4.41
CA LYS A 792 11.31 -25.65 3.42
C LYS A 792 10.96 -25.12 2.03
N THR A 793 9.69 -25.18 1.61
CA THR A 793 9.23 -24.66 0.32
C THR A 793 9.35 -23.14 0.29
N PHE A 794 8.95 -22.48 1.36
CA PHE A 794 9.07 -21.04 1.53
C PHE A 794 10.53 -20.60 1.42
N ILE A 795 11.44 -21.25 2.15
CA ILE A 795 12.87 -20.92 2.14
C ILE A 795 13.50 -21.18 0.77
N ASN A 796 13.14 -22.27 0.11
CA ASN A 796 13.60 -22.55 -1.26
C ASN A 796 13.13 -21.46 -2.24
N SER A 797 11.89 -20.99 -2.11
CA SER A 797 11.39 -19.86 -2.90
C SER A 797 12.19 -18.59 -2.62
N VAL A 798 12.48 -18.28 -1.35
CA VAL A 798 13.33 -17.13 -0.98
C VAL A 798 14.74 -17.27 -1.57
N ASN A 799 15.39 -18.42 -1.42
CA ASN A 799 16.74 -18.70 -1.96
C ASN A 799 16.79 -18.57 -3.49
N SER A 800 15.72 -18.97 -4.19
CA SER A 800 15.67 -18.93 -5.66
C SER A 800 15.80 -17.52 -6.22
N TYR A 801 15.33 -16.50 -5.50
CA TYR A 801 15.47 -15.10 -5.92
C TYR A 801 16.50 -14.33 -5.09
N ALA A 802 16.58 -14.49 -3.76
CA ALA A 802 17.51 -13.74 -2.92
C ALA A 802 18.98 -14.16 -3.11
N GLY A 803 19.23 -15.32 -3.73
CA GLY A 803 20.55 -15.91 -3.91
C GLY A 803 21.06 -16.70 -2.70
N ASP A 804 22.32 -17.10 -2.74
CA ASP A 804 22.99 -17.88 -1.70
C ASP A 804 23.29 -17.05 -0.44
N ASP A 805 22.27 -16.66 0.31
CA ASP A 805 22.46 -16.04 1.64
C ASP A 805 22.88 -17.11 2.67
N PRO A 806 24.07 -17.02 3.28
CA PRO A 806 24.53 -17.96 4.31
C PRO A 806 23.59 -18.09 5.51
N LEU A 807 22.81 -17.05 5.84
CA LEU A 807 21.80 -17.09 6.91
C LEU A 807 20.65 -18.06 6.58
N LEU A 808 20.26 -18.15 5.31
CA LEU A 808 19.21 -19.06 4.86
C LEU A 808 19.67 -20.52 4.86
N LYS A 809 20.96 -20.79 4.62
CA LYS A 809 21.56 -22.13 4.76
C LYS A 809 21.63 -22.62 6.21
N LEU A 810 21.81 -21.71 7.18
CA LEU A 810 21.73 -22.04 8.60
C LEU A 810 20.30 -22.46 9.00
N THR A 811 19.30 -21.94 8.29
CA THR A 811 17.88 -22.17 8.57
C THR A 811 17.47 -23.63 8.31
N ASP A 812 18.09 -24.32 7.33
CA ASP A 812 17.83 -25.75 7.06
C ASP A 812 18.10 -26.66 8.27
N SER A 813 19.06 -26.30 9.13
CA SER A 813 19.36 -27.03 10.37
C SER A 813 18.36 -26.74 11.50
N ILE A 814 17.76 -25.54 11.51
CA ILE A 814 16.74 -25.10 12.48
C ILE A 814 15.35 -25.65 12.11
N LEU A 815 15.13 -26.05 10.86
CA LEU A 815 13.90 -26.68 10.38
C LEU A 815 13.78 -28.17 10.73
N GLN A 816 14.65 -28.69 11.60
CA GLN A 816 14.51 -30.04 12.15
C GLN A 816 14.13 -29.99 13.63
N VAL A 817 13.18 -30.82 14.00
CA VAL A 817 12.68 -30.92 15.37
C VAL A 817 13.80 -31.28 16.36
N SER A 818 14.82 -32.04 15.95
CA SER A 818 15.98 -32.40 16.78
C SER A 818 16.72 -31.19 17.37
N ALA A 819 16.87 -30.10 16.59
CA ALA A 819 17.52 -28.89 17.06
C ALA A 819 16.72 -28.23 18.19
N ILE A 820 15.39 -28.18 18.06
CA ILE A 820 14.49 -27.65 19.09
C ILE A 820 14.48 -28.57 20.33
N MET A 821 14.40 -29.89 20.11
CA MET A 821 14.38 -30.88 21.19
C MET A 821 15.67 -30.89 22.02
N SER A 822 16.84 -30.70 21.41
CA SER A 822 18.11 -30.67 22.15
C SER A 822 18.19 -29.59 23.24
N ILE A 823 17.36 -28.54 23.13
CA ILE A 823 17.33 -27.42 24.08
C ILE A 823 16.13 -27.53 25.03
N ILE A 824 14.94 -27.87 24.50
CA ILE A 824 13.71 -27.96 25.32
C ILE A 824 13.68 -29.24 26.16
N ALA A 825 14.27 -30.33 25.66
CA ALA A 825 14.36 -31.61 26.34
C ALA A 825 15.72 -32.30 26.09
N PRO A 826 16.82 -31.76 26.65
CA PRO A 826 18.17 -32.27 26.41
C PRO A 826 18.29 -33.76 26.78
N GLY A 827 18.93 -34.54 25.91
CA GLY A 827 19.13 -35.99 26.11
C GLY A 827 17.93 -36.87 25.76
N ARG A 828 16.82 -36.30 25.26
CA ARG A 828 15.64 -37.07 24.83
C ARG A 828 15.56 -37.20 23.31
N ASN A 829 15.35 -38.42 22.84
CA ASN A 829 15.17 -38.71 21.42
C ASN A 829 13.70 -38.67 20.97
N THR A 830 12.76 -38.75 21.91
CA THR A 830 11.31 -38.70 21.69
C THR A 830 10.61 -38.00 22.85
N LEU A 831 9.51 -37.30 22.57
CA LEU A 831 8.62 -36.72 23.59
C LEU A 831 7.18 -37.19 23.33
N VAL A 832 6.47 -37.58 24.39
CA VAL A 832 5.09 -38.04 24.32
C VAL A 832 4.23 -37.11 25.17
N GLY A 833 3.16 -36.59 24.59
CA GLY A 833 2.18 -35.76 25.30
C GLY A 833 0.82 -36.43 25.36
N VAL A 834 -0.12 -35.80 26.07
CA VAL A 834 -1.52 -36.24 26.15
C VAL A 834 -2.49 -35.08 25.93
N ASN A 835 -3.63 -35.39 25.33
CA ASN A 835 -4.81 -34.54 25.30
C ASN A 835 -5.95 -35.25 26.04
N GLY A 836 -6.18 -34.84 27.30
CA GLY A 836 -6.99 -35.63 28.23
C GLY A 836 -6.31 -36.97 28.52
N ASN A 837 -7.02 -38.09 28.33
CA ASN A 837 -6.45 -39.44 28.49
C ASN A 837 -5.88 -40.01 27.18
N SER A 838 -5.99 -39.29 26.05
CA SER A 838 -5.51 -39.76 24.75
C SER A 838 -4.07 -39.32 24.53
N LEU A 839 -3.20 -40.25 24.14
CA LEU A 839 -1.82 -39.95 23.78
C LEU A 839 -1.76 -39.14 22.47
N LEU A 840 -0.87 -38.17 22.43
CA LEU A 840 -0.52 -37.41 21.23
C LEU A 840 0.53 -38.16 20.40
N PRO A 841 0.69 -37.82 19.10
CA PRO A 841 1.79 -38.34 18.29
C PRO A 841 3.14 -38.09 18.97
N ALA A 842 4.01 -39.10 19.04
CA ALA A 842 5.34 -38.92 19.61
C ALA A 842 6.16 -37.96 18.73
N ILE A 843 6.87 -37.00 19.34
CA ILE A 843 7.72 -36.05 18.60
C ILE A 843 9.01 -36.77 18.15
N CYS A 844 9.35 -36.67 16.86
CA CYS A 844 10.54 -37.29 16.27
C CYS A 844 11.58 -36.25 15.84
N GLY A 845 12.86 -36.52 16.12
CA GLY A 845 13.94 -35.56 15.82
C GLY A 845 14.16 -35.24 14.32
N LEU A 846 13.75 -36.13 13.41
CA LEU A 846 13.84 -35.93 11.96
C LEU A 846 12.62 -35.24 11.35
N ASP A 847 11.56 -34.99 12.14
CA ASP A 847 10.37 -34.30 11.65
C ASP A 847 10.73 -32.86 11.23
N GLU A 848 10.07 -32.38 10.17
CA GLU A 848 10.25 -31.01 9.66
C GLU A 848 9.52 -30.01 10.58
N VAL A 849 10.11 -28.83 10.79
CA VAL A 849 9.48 -27.73 11.52
C VAL A 849 8.84 -26.76 10.53
N ILE A 850 7.62 -26.33 10.83
CA ILE A 850 6.90 -25.26 10.14
C ILE A 850 6.64 -24.15 11.15
N PHE A 851 7.04 -22.93 10.83
CA PHE A 851 6.67 -21.75 11.60
C PHE A 851 5.49 -21.06 10.93
N LYS A 852 4.32 -21.10 11.57
CA LYS A 852 3.12 -20.39 11.12
C LYS A 852 3.02 -19.05 11.82
N MET A 853 3.03 -17.97 11.05
CA MET A 853 2.96 -16.58 11.52
C MET A 853 1.59 -15.99 11.19
N ASP A 854 0.83 -15.61 12.21
CA ASP A 854 -0.52 -15.05 12.11
C ASP A 854 -0.61 -13.72 12.87
N PRO A 855 -0.60 -12.54 12.21
CA PRO A 855 -0.71 -11.25 12.90
C PRO A 855 -2.15 -10.98 13.36
N ILE A 856 -2.41 -11.01 14.66
CA ILE A 856 -3.75 -10.77 15.22
C ILE A 856 -4.17 -9.33 14.97
N HIS A 857 -3.30 -8.36 15.30
CA HIS A 857 -3.55 -6.96 15.01
C HIS A 857 -3.04 -6.54 13.63
N HIS A 858 -3.74 -5.60 13.02
CA HIS A 858 -3.28 -5.03 11.76
C HIS A 858 -2.01 -4.19 11.99
N PRO A 859 -0.99 -4.26 11.10
CA PRO A 859 0.22 -3.48 11.24
C PRO A 859 -0.06 -1.98 11.08
N VAL A 860 0.64 -1.16 11.87
CA VAL A 860 0.52 0.29 11.82
C VAL A 860 1.87 0.93 11.53
N ALA A 861 1.91 1.83 10.55
CA ALA A 861 3.11 2.55 10.13
C ALA A 861 2.99 4.04 10.47
N ARG A 862 3.96 4.56 11.22
CA ARG A 862 4.03 5.98 11.60
C ARG A 862 5.38 6.57 11.19
N MET A 863 5.39 7.75 10.57
CA MET A 863 6.66 8.45 10.32
C MET A 863 7.24 9.01 11.62
N LEU A 864 8.56 8.89 11.77
CA LEU A 864 9.29 9.43 12.91
C LEU A 864 9.74 10.87 12.66
N ASP A 865 9.92 11.63 13.74
CA ASP A 865 10.38 13.01 13.64
C ASP A 865 11.80 13.14 13.06
N SER A 866 12.10 14.28 12.44
CA SER A 866 13.32 14.62 11.72
C SER A 866 14.59 14.71 12.56
N SER A 867 14.45 14.65 13.88
CA SER A 867 15.57 14.48 14.80
C SER A 867 16.14 13.05 14.78
N ASN A 868 15.40 12.07 14.27
CA ASN A 868 15.76 10.64 14.29
C ASN A 868 16.16 10.06 12.92
N TYR A 869 16.54 10.89 11.93
CA TYR A 869 17.04 10.41 10.63
C TYR A 869 18.34 9.59 10.78
N ASP A 870 18.49 8.53 9.97
CA ASP A 870 19.73 7.73 9.91
C ASP A 870 20.98 8.62 9.71
N PRO A 871 21.98 8.55 10.61
CA PRO A 871 23.21 9.32 10.50
C PRO A 871 24.06 8.98 9.27
N VAL A 872 23.87 7.82 8.64
CA VAL A 872 24.68 7.32 7.51
C VAL A 872 24.13 7.79 6.16
N SER A 873 22.81 7.92 6.00
CA SER A 873 22.19 8.42 4.78
C SER A 873 21.07 9.43 5.08
N LYS A 874 21.44 10.72 5.12
CA LYS A 874 20.53 11.87 5.31
C LYS A 874 19.51 12.07 4.17
N ALA A 875 18.91 11.01 3.62
CA ALA A 875 18.10 11.07 2.41
C ALA A 875 16.68 10.53 2.55
N ASN A 876 16.35 9.81 3.62
CA ASN A 876 15.12 9.03 3.62
C ASN A 876 14.41 8.97 4.98
N PRO A 877 13.06 9.05 5.01
CA PRO A 877 12.27 9.08 6.23
C PRO A 877 12.30 7.75 6.99
N ASN A 878 12.50 7.83 8.31
CA ASN A 878 12.41 6.69 9.21
C ASN A 878 10.94 6.43 9.57
N ILE A 879 10.54 5.17 9.46
CA ILE A 879 9.20 4.71 9.84
C ILE A 879 9.31 3.91 11.13
N ASN A 880 8.41 4.17 12.07
CA ASN A 880 8.12 3.28 13.16
C ASN A 880 7.00 2.31 12.76
N LEU A 881 7.31 1.02 12.78
CA LEU A 881 6.41 -0.04 12.39
C LEU A 881 6.03 -0.83 13.62
N SER A 882 4.73 -0.90 13.85
CA SER A 882 4.14 -1.64 14.96
C SER A 882 3.45 -2.89 14.42
N PHE A 883 4.04 -4.04 14.68
CA PHE A 883 3.44 -5.36 14.50
C PHE A 883 2.99 -5.87 15.87
N MET A 884 1.76 -5.54 16.25
CA MET A 884 1.20 -5.91 17.55
C MET A 884 0.59 -7.32 17.46
N ASP A 885 0.85 -8.13 18.48
CA ASP A 885 0.35 -9.49 18.67
C ASP A 885 0.43 -10.40 17.42
N LEU A 886 1.65 -10.75 17.06
CA LEU A 886 1.94 -11.81 16.10
C LEU A 886 1.90 -13.17 16.79
N GLN A 887 0.93 -14.00 16.44
CA GLN A 887 0.91 -15.39 16.89
C GLN A 887 1.85 -16.23 16.02
N LEU A 888 2.91 -16.75 16.62
CA LEU A 888 3.83 -17.69 15.98
C LEU A 888 3.57 -19.11 16.52
N THR A 889 3.11 -20.00 15.66
CA THR A 889 2.90 -21.41 16.00
C THR A 889 3.99 -22.27 15.38
N VAL A 890 4.73 -22.98 16.22
CA VAL A 890 5.75 -23.96 15.82
C VAL A 890 5.06 -25.30 15.64
N GLN A 891 5.06 -25.83 14.43
CA GLN A 891 4.46 -27.14 14.12
C GLN A 891 5.53 -28.13 13.69
N GLY A 892 5.44 -29.37 14.17
CA GLY A 892 6.15 -30.50 13.58
C GLY A 892 5.30 -31.10 12.46
N LYS A 893 5.96 -31.53 11.38
CA LYS A 893 5.36 -32.27 10.28
C LYS A 893 6.09 -33.61 10.17
N ARG A 894 5.34 -34.69 10.34
CA ARG A 894 5.87 -36.06 10.21
C ARG A 894 6.44 -36.26 8.81
N THR A 895 7.70 -36.69 8.74
CA THR A 895 8.41 -36.99 7.47
C THR A 895 9.02 -38.38 7.42
N ASP A 896 9.26 -39.00 8.58
CA ASP A 896 9.87 -40.34 8.68
C ASP A 896 8.89 -41.39 9.26
N ASN A 897 8.85 -42.55 8.62
CA ASN A 897 8.08 -43.75 9.04
C ASN A 897 8.99 -44.82 9.67
N SER A 898 10.21 -44.49 10.09
CA SER A 898 11.14 -45.45 10.69
C SER A 898 10.59 -46.08 11.98
N GLU A 899 10.92 -47.36 12.20
CA GLU A 899 10.39 -48.20 13.28
C GLU A 899 10.63 -47.62 14.69
N LYS A 900 11.71 -46.84 14.88
CA LYS A 900 12.03 -46.12 16.14
C LYS A 900 11.04 -45.00 16.49
N CYS A 901 10.34 -44.46 15.49
CA CYS A 901 9.29 -43.44 15.62
C CYS A 901 7.87 -44.02 15.49
N VAL A 902 7.76 -45.32 15.20
CA VAL A 902 6.54 -46.03 14.83
C VAL A 902 6.15 -47.10 15.86
N SER A 903 6.88 -47.27 16.96
CA SER A 903 6.51 -48.23 18.00
C SER A 903 5.14 -47.88 18.61
N SER A 904 4.09 -48.51 18.06
CA SER A 904 2.66 -48.53 18.41
C SER A 904 1.78 -47.27 18.22
N ARG A 905 2.29 -46.08 17.84
CA ARG A 905 1.53 -44.80 17.99
C ARG A 905 1.47 -43.92 16.72
N GLY A 906 1.52 -44.52 15.54
CA GLY A 906 1.82 -43.89 14.25
C GLY A 906 0.81 -42.85 13.74
N ALA A 907 1.22 -41.57 13.74
CA ALA A 907 0.60 -40.57 12.88
C ALA A 907 1.06 -40.78 11.42
N PRO A 908 0.16 -40.69 10.42
CA PRO A 908 0.55 -40.79 9.01
C PRO A 908 1.63 -39.77 8.61
N ASN A 909 2.47 -40.13 7.64
CA ASN A 909 3.38 -39.17 7.00
C ASN A 909 2.61 -37.93 6.51
N GLY A 910 3.15 -36.74 6.76
CA GLY A 910 2.50 -35.45 6.49
C GLY A 910 1.58 -34.95 7.61
N THR A 911 1.34 -35.71 8.69
CA THR A 911 0.58 -35.23 9.85
C THR A 911 1.30 -34.05 10.50
N LYS A 912 0.56 -32.95 10.72
CA LYS A 912 1.04 -31.77 11.42
C LYS A 912 0.59 -31.81 12.88
N TYR A 913 1.47 -31.43 13.80
CA TYR A 913 1.15 -31.29 15.21
C TYR A 913 1.80 -30.02 15.80
N THR A 914 1.12 -29.35 16.71
CA THR A 914 1.63 -28.14 17.36
C THR A 914 2.64 -28.51 18.44
N LEU A 915 3.84 -27.94 18.39
CA LEU A 915 4.84 -28.06 19.45
C LEU A 915 4.60 -27.00 20.52
N ALA A 916 4.57 -25.74 20.08
CA ALA A 916 4.37 -24.58 20.93
C ALA A 916 3.76 -23.42 20.13
N THR A 917 2.96 -22.59 20.79
CA THR A 917 2.53 -21.30 20.27
C THR A 917 3.07 -20.20 21.15
N ILE A 918 3.62 -19.17 20.53
CA ILE A 918 4.02 -17.93 21.20
C ILE A 918 3.28 -16.76 20.58
N ARG A 919 3.12 -15.69 21.35
CA ARG A 919 2.71 -14.40 20.85
C ARG A 919 3.89 -13.44 20.94
N VAL A 920 4.10 -12.65 19.90
CA VAL A 920 5.22 -11.72 19.77
C VAL A 920 4.69 -10.35 19.34
N SER A 921 5.02 -9.31 20.09
CA SER A 921 4.65 -7.94 19.72
C SER A 921 5.92 -7.15 19.48
N MET A 922 6.02 -6.52 18.30
CA MET A 922 7.24 -5.90 17.81
C MET A 922 6.99 -4.45 17.43
N ASN A 923 7.87 -3.58 17.89
CA ASN A 923 7.96 -2.20 17.45
C ASN A 923 9.38 -1.98 16.94
N ALA A 924 9.50 -1.57 15.68
CA ALA A 924 10.79 -1.44 15.04
C ALA A 924 10.86 -0.17 14.22
N ASN A 925 12.03 0.47 14.24
CA ASN A 925 12.33 1.51 13.27
C ASN A 925 12.80 0.84 11.98
N GLY A 926 12.41 1.42 10.86
CA GLY A 926 12.83 1.00 9.54
C GLY A 926 12.80 2.16 8.57
N TYR A 927 12.92 1.85 7.29
CA TYR A 927 13.08 2.86 6.27
C TYR A 927 12.41 2.46 4.94
N PHE A 928 12.01 3.50 4.18
CA PHE A 928 11.11 3.43 3.02
C PHE A 928 11.49 4.24 1.72
N GLY A 929 11.21 3.72 0.50
CA GLY A 929 11.46 4.38 -0.82
C GLY A 929 12.14 3.56 -1.99
N PHE A 930 12.68 4.20 -3.02
CA PHE A 930 12.83 3.55 -4.34
C PHE A 930 14.23 3.09 -4.75
N GLU A 931 14.32 1.97 -5.45
CA GLU A 931 15.52 1.48 -6.14
C GLU A 931 15.34 1.13 -7.62
N VAL A 932 16.48 0.86 -8.28
CA VAL A 932 16.52 -0.03 -9.42
C VAL A 932 16.74 -1.46 -8.90
N PHE A 933 15.92 -2.40 -9.36
CA PHE A 933 16.11 -3.82 -9.11
C PHE A 933 17.39 -4.29 -9.80
N ASP A 934 18.25 -4.93 -9.03
CA ASP A 934 19.51 -5.51 -9.48
C ASP A 934 19.63 -6.86 -8.77
N ASN A 935 19.40 -7.95 -9.51
CA ASN A 935 19.48 -9.29 -8.97
C ASN A 935 20.06 -10.28 -9.99
N PRO A 936 21.27 -10.82 -9.75
CA PRO A 936 21.92 -11.74 -10.68
C PRO A 936 21.13 -13.03 -10.95
N ASN A 937 20.19 -13.41 -10.08
CA ASN A 937 19.42 -14.66 -10.21
C ASN A 937 18.06 -14.46 -10.89
N THR A 938 17.63 -13.22 -11.16
CA THR A 938 16.34 -12.93 -11.83
C THR A 938 16.53 -11.93 -12.98
N PRO A 939 17.20 -12.31 -14.09
CA PRO A 939 17.56 -11.37 -15.17
C PRO A 939 16.34 -10.72 -15.84
N GLU A 940 15.19 -11.40 -15.81
CA GLU A 940 13.93 -10.89 -16.35
C GLU A 940 13.41 -9.66 -15.59
N ALA A 941 13.83 -9.49 -14.33
CA ALA A 941 13.49 -8.39 -13.46
C ALA A 941 14.60 -7.31 -13.39
N ASP A 942 15.72 -7.47 -14.10
CA ASP A 942 16.77 -6.47 -14.13
C ASP A 942 16.28 -5.15 -14.73
N ASN A 943 16.81 -4.05 -14.19
CA ASN A 943 16.44 -2.68 -14.55
C ASN A 943 14.95 -2.36 -14.36
N LEU A 944 14.20 -3.19 -13.61
CA LEU A 944 12.88 -2.79 -13.14
C LEU A 944 13.02 -1.79 -11.99
N ASN A 945 12.01 -0.97 -11.81
CA ASN A 945 11.91 -0.22 -10.57
C ASN A 945 11.66 -1.22 -9.44
N ALA A 946 12.25 -0.99 -8.26
CA ALA A 946 12.00 -1.78 -7.07
C ALA A 946 11.72 -0.91 -5.86
N LEU A 947 11.02 -1.52 -4.92
CA LEU A 947 10.84 -1.06 -3.57
C LEU A 947 11.83 -1.80 -2.66
N ASN A 948 12.38 -1.22 -1.58
CA ASN A 948 13.38 -1.93 -0.73
C ASN A 948 13.20 -1.95 0.80
N PHE A 949 12.85 -3.01 1.51
CA PHE A 949 12.37 -2.77 2.89
C PHE A 949 13.45 -3.11 3.86
N LYS A 950 13.69 -2.21 4.81
CA LYS A 950 14.61 -2.54 5.89
C LYS A 950 14.06 -2.15 7.24
N ILE A 951 13.86 -3.16 8.07
CA ILE A 951 13.73 -3.04 9.51
C ILE A 951 15.13 -2.98 10.11
N PHE A 952 15.40 -1.95 10.91
CA PHE A 952 16.64 -1.83 11.67
C PHE A 952 16.56 -2.68 12.93
N THR A 953 17.52 -3.60 13.09
CA THR A 953 17.62 -4.46 14.27
C THR A 953 18.15 -3.72 15.51
N GLU A 954 18.88 -2.62 15.32
CA GLU A 954 19.48 -1.80 16.37
C GLU A 954 18.44 -1.18 17.32
N ASN A 955 17.26 -0.86 16.78
CA ASN A 955 16.15 -0.23 17.52
C ASN A 955 14.94 -1.15 17.69
N LEU A 956 15.11 -2.46 17.45
CA LEU A 956 14.04 -3.43 17.57
C LEU A 956 13.64 -3.64 19.04
N LYS A 957 12.39 -3.32 19.34
CA LYS A 957 11.75 -3.53 20.65
C LYS A 957 10.70 -4.62 20.49
N TYR A 958 10.76 -5.69 21.27
CA TYR A 958 9.72 -6.73 21.23
C TYR A 958 9.47 -7.37 22.59
N SER A 959 8.26 -7.91 22.78
CA SER A 959 7.95 -8.93 23.79
C SER A 959 7.64 -10.25 23.15
N MET A 960 7.78 -11.30 23.95
CA MET A 960 7.30 -12.63 23.66
C MET A 960 6.64 -13.22 24.92
N GLU A 961 5.57 -13.99 24.71
CA GLU A 961 4.89 -14.81 25.70
C GLU A 961 4.63 -16.17 25.08
N VAL A 962 4.91 -17.21 25.85
CA VAL A 962 4.59 -18.58 25.47
C VAL A 962 3.18 -18.87 25.96
N LEU A 963 2.32 -19.30 25.05
CA LEU A 963 0.95 -19.65 25.39
C LEU A 963 0.91 -21.07 25.98
N GLU A 964 0.20 -21.20 27.09
CA GLU A 964 0.07 -22.45 27.85
C GLU A 964 -1.26 -23.16 27.53
N GLY A 965 -1.40 -24.42 27.93
CA GLY A 965 -2.64 -25.21 27.80
C GLY A 965 -2.71 -26.14 26.59
N ASN A 966 -3.79 -26.94 26.52
CA ASN A 966 -3.92 -28.06 25.58
C ASN A 966 -3.88 -27.67 24.10
N THR A 967 -4.28 -26.46 23.75
CA THR A 967 -4.29 -25.99 22.36
C THR A 967 -2.92 -25.50 21.92
N TYR A 968 -2.23 -24.77 22.80
CA TYR A 968 -1.03 -23.98 22.46
C TYR A 968 0.27 -24.66 22.86
N ASN A 969 0.24 -25.47 23.92
CA ASN A 969 1.35 -26.29 24.39
C ASN A 969 0.83 -27.71 24.74
N PRO A 970 0.41 -28.48 23.72
CA PRO A 970 -0.24 -29.77 23.93
C PRO A 970 0.66 -30.79 24.62
N TYR A 971 1.98 -30.69 24.47
CA TYR A 971 2.97 -31.59 25.08
C TYR A 971 3.41 -31.18 26.49
N GLY A 972 2.93 -30.06 27.03
CA GLY A 972 3.32 -29.61 28.38
C GLY A 972 4.81 -29.25 28.46
N LEU A 973 5.38 -28.73 27.38
CA LEU A 973 6.78 -28.31 27.33
C LEU A 973 7.02 -27.12 28.27
N ASP A 974 8.18 -27.07 28.89
CA ASP A 974 8.57 -25.94 29.75
C ASP A 974 8.51 -24.61 28.96
N PRO A 975 7.62 -23.67 29.33
CA PRO A 975 7.53 -22.35 28.69
C PRO A 975 8.86 -21.59 28.71
N GLN A 976 9.69 -21.76 29.75
CA GLN A 976 11.00 -21.14 29.83
C GLN A 976 11.97 -21.71 28.79
N GLY A 977 11.95 -23.03 28.62
CA GLY A 977 12.72 -23.72 27.58
C GLY A 977 12.33 -23.23 26.19
N ILE A 978 11.03 -23.14 25.90
CA ILE A 978 10.51 -22.60 24.63
C ILE A 978 10.98 -21.16 24.42
N TYR A 979 10.85 -20.31 25.43
CA TYR A 979 11.28 -18.92 25.35
C TYR A 979 12.78 -18.81 25.04
N ASN A 980 13.63 -19.58 25.73
CA ASN A 980 15.08 -19.54 25.54
C ASN A 980 15.51 -19.96 24.12
N VAL A 981 14.76 -20.87 23.49
CA VAL A 981 14.98 -21.28 22.10
C VAL A 981 14.50 -20.22 21.11
N LEU A 982 13.28 -19.72 21.28
CA LEU A 982 12.63 -18.87 20.28
C LEU A 982 13.05 -17.41 20.37
N ASN A 983 13.40 -16.91 21.56
CA ASN A 983 13.76 -15.51 21.77
C ASN A 983 14.96 -15.06 20.91
N PRO A 984 16.08 -15.80 20.82
CA PRO A 984 17.16 -15.47 19.90
C PRO A 984 16.73 -15.49 18.43
N LEU A 985 15.88 -16.46 18.05
CA LEU A 985 15.42 -16.64 16.67
C LEU A 985 14.61 -15.46 16.14
N VAL A 986 13.96 -14.69 17.01
CA VAL A 986 13.27 -13.46 16.59
C VAL A 986 14.25 -12.47 15.94
N LYS A 987 15.42 -12.27 16.54
CA LYS A 987 16.45 -11.36 16.00
C LYS A 987 17.30 -12.01 14.90
N THR A 988 17.60 -13.30 15.02
CA THR A 988 18.56 -13.98 14.13
C THR A 988 17.91 -14.61 12.90
N LEU A 989 16.60 -14.88 12.94
CA LEU A 989 15.86 -15.52 11.86
C LEU A 989 14.67 -14.68 11.39
N VAL A 990 13.73 -14.31 12.27
CA VAL A 990 12.47 -13.66 11.86
C VAL A 990 12.72 -12.31 11.17
N ILE A 991 13.48 -11.41 11.80
CA ILE A 991 13.76 -10.09 11.21
C ILE A 991 14.65 -10.18 9.95
N PRO A 992 15.75 -10.94 9.93
CA PRO A 992 16.55 -11.13 8.72
C PRO A 992 15.74 -11.73 7.57
N MET A 993 14.83 -12.67 7.85
CA MET A 993 13.96 -13.25 6.83
C MET A 993 12.93 -12.23 6.31
N VAL A 994 12.27 -11.48 7.19
CA VAL A 994 11.36 -10.38 6.80
C VAL A 994 12.10 -9.35 5.95
N ASN A 995 13.31 -8.96 6.36
CA ASN A 995 14.17 -8.10 5.57
C ASN A 995 14.51 -8.77 4.23
N SER A 996 14.93 -10.04 4.17
CA SER A 996 15.26 -10.71 2.91
C SER A 996 14.09 -10.76 1.92
N ILE A 997 12.87 -11.00 2.41
CA ILE A 997 11.65 -11.03 1.59
C ILE A 997 11.32 -9.64 1.07
N LEU A 998 11.41 -8.63 1.93
CA LEU A 998 10.91 -7.30 1.63
C LEU A 998 12.01 -6.36 1.11
N ASN A 999 13.30 -6.72 1.17
CA ASN A 999 14.47 -5.88 0.85
C ASN A 999 14.51 -5.44 -0.61
N LYS A 1000 13.97 -6.19 -1.56
CA LYS A 1000 13.84 -5.72 -2.97
C LYS A 1000 12.62 -6.34 -3.63
N ILE A 1001 11.54 -5.57 -3.75
CA ILE A 1001 10.32 -5.98 -4.44
C ILE A 1001 10.26 -5.23 -5.79
N PRO A 1002 10.54 -5.89 -6.92
CA PRO A 1002 10.47 -5.31 -8.24
C PRO A 1002 9.02 -5.03 -8.59
N LEU A 1003 8.86 -3.98 -9.37
CA LEU A 1003 7.59 -3.54 -9.87
C LEU A 1003 7.37 -4.11 -11.26
N PRO A 1004 6.10 -4.29 -11.67
CA PRO A 1004 5.80 -4.78 -13.00
C PRO A 1004 6.53 -3.97 -14.07
N ALA A 1005 7.17 -4.66 -15.01
CA ALA A 1005 7.82 -4.04 -16.17
C ALA A 1005 6.85 -3.23 -17.04
N GLU A 1006 5.56 -3.58 -16.94
CA GLU A 1006 4.48 -2.96 -17.66
C GLU A 1006 3.27 -2.81 -16.73
N VAL A 1007 2.59 -1.67 -16.80
CA VAL A 1007 1.36 -1.42 -16.03
C VAL A 1007 0.17 -1.24 -16.98
N GLU A 1008 -0.85 -2.07 -16.82
CA GLU A 1008 -2.09 -1.99 -17.61
C GLU A 1008 -2.97 -0.82 -17.17
N PHE A 1009 -3.61 -0.19 -18.15
CA PHE A 1009 -4.48 0.95 -17.89
C PHE A 1009 -5.94 0.66 -18.28
N PRO A 1010 -6.91 0.70 -17.36
CA PRO A 1010 -8.30 0.30 -17.66
C PRO A 1010 -8.97 1.11 -18.77
N ALA A 1011 -8.65 2.41 -18.87
CA ALA A 1011 -9.25 3.29 -19.88
C ALA A 1011 -8.66 3.14 -21.27
N LEU A 1012 -7.42 2.66 -21.38
CA LEU A 1012 -6.68 2.74 -22.64
C LEU A 1012 -6.75 1.40 -23.33
N ASN A 1013 -7.28 1.35 -24.55
CA ASN A 1013 -7.36 0.14 -25.35
C ASN A 1013 -6.68 0.33 -26.71
N TYR A 1014 -6.20 -0.76 -27.31
CA TYR A 1014 -5.77 -0.73 -28.70
C TYR A 1014 -6.89 -0.24 -29.62
N THR A 1015 -6.52 0.44 -30.70
CA THR A 1015 -7.51 1.01 -31.62
C THR A 1015 -8.45 -0.05 -32.20
N ASN A 1016 -7.94 -1.27 -32.43
CA ASN A 1016 -8.68 -2.35 -33.09
C ASN A 1016 -8.99 -3.55 -32.16
N SER A 1017 -8.83 -3.40 -30.84
CA SER A 1017 -9.08 -4.48 -29.88
C SER A 1017 -9.60 -3.95 -28.54
N LEU A 1018 -10.19 -4.82 -27.72
CA LEU A 1018 -10.48 -4.56 -26.31
C LEU A 1018 -9.26 -4.79 -25.39
N THR A 1019 -8.12 -5.16 -25.96
CA THR A 1019 -6.86 -5.31 -25.23
C THR A 1019 -6.41 -3.95 -24.69
N LYS A 1020 -6.08 -3.92 -23.40
CA LYS A 1020 -5.63 -2.71 -22.71
C LYS A 1020 -4.23 -2.33 -23.14
N CYS A 1021 -3.98 -1.03 -23.31
CA CYS A 1021 -2.64 -0.48 -23.45
C CYS A 1021 -1.87 -0.60 -22.14
N LYS A 1022 -0.58 -0.83 -22.27
CA LYS A 1022 0.37 -0.85 -21.17
C LYS A 1022 1.36 0.32 -21.20
N ILE A 1023 1.81 0.71 -20.02
CA ILE A 1023 2.91 1.68 -19.82
C ILE A 1023 4.18 0.89 -19.48
N ASN A 1024 5.24 1.11 -20.24
CA ASN A 1024 6.57 0.59 -19.92
C ASN A 1024 7.10 1.28 -18.67
N ALA A 1025 7.44 0.49 -17.65
CA ALA A 1025 7.92 0.94 -16.35
C ALA A 1025 9.36 0.46 -16.06
N LYS A 1026 10.15 0.14 -17.10
CA LYS A 1026 11.58 -0.16 -16.96
C LYS A 1026 12.40 1.13 -16.75
N THR A 1027 13.42 1.04 -15.90
CA THR A 1027 14.23 2.19 -15.43
C THR A 1027 15.20 2.74 -16.48
N ASP A 1028 15.66 1.88 -17.37
CA ASP A 1028 16.55 2.21 -18.48
C ASP A 1028 15.81 2.87 -19.66
N ASN A 1029 14.55 2.51 -19.86
CA ASN A 1029 13.82 2.84 -21.08
C ASN A 1029 12.74 3.93 -20.91
N ALA A 1030 12.11 4.00 -19.73
CA ALA A 1030 10.91 4.81 -19.58
C ALA A 1030 10.82 5.61 -18.28
N ILE A 1031 10.84 4.93 -17.14
CA ILE A 1031 10.43 5.52 -15.86
C ILE A 1031 11.40 5.07 -14.78
N LYS A 1032 11.97 6.02 -14.04
CA LYS A 1032 12.76 5.75 -12.84
C LYS A 1032 12.15 6.41 -11.61
N PHE A 1033 11.94 5.63 -10.56
CA PHE A 1033 11.54 6.14 -9.26
C PHE A 1033 12.77 6.47 -8.41
N ASN A 1034 12.73 7.60 -7.71
CA ASN A 1034 13.77 8.03 -6.78
C ASN A 1034 13.13 8.47 -5.45
N SER A 1035 13.74 8.10 -4.32
CA SER A 1035 13.45 8.73 -3.04
C SER A 1035 14.08 10.11 -2.94
N LEU A 1036 13.38 11.05 -2.31
CA LEU A 1036 13.88 12.40 -2.09
C LEU A 1036 14.07 12.66 -0.60
N LYS A 1037 15.02 13.55 -0.33
CA LYS A 1037 15.22 14.08 1.01
C LYS A 1037 14.03 14.98 1.36
N PRO A 1038 13.55 14.97 2.61
CA PRO A 1038 12.64 15.99 3.09
C PRO A 1038 13.29 17.36 2.93
N PRO A 1039 12.60 18.38 2.42
CA PRO A 1039 13.20 19.68 2.26
C PRO A 1039 13.16 20.41 3.60
N THR A 1040 14.33 20.57 4.23
CA THR A 1040 14.62 21.29 5.50
C THR A 1040 14.36 20.54 6.82
N SER A 1041 14.96 21.06 7.91
CA SER A 1041 14.89 20.55 9.29
C SER A 1041 13.65 21.02 10.08
N ASP A 1042 12.62 21.51 9.38
CA ASP A 1042 11.40 22.02 9.99
C ASP A 1042 10.41 20.86 10.25
N ALA A 1043 10.07 20.67 11.54
CA ALA A 1043 9.19 19.60 12.02
C ALA A 1043 7.77 19.66 11.43
N SER A 1044 7.36 20.79 10.84
CA SER A 1044 6.06 20.94 10.17
C SER A 1044 5.93 20.16 8.85
N PHE A 1045 7.03 19.64 8.30
CA PHE A 1045 7.05 18.80 7.08
C PHE A 1045 6.93 17.29 7.36
N ASN A 1046 6.70 16.92 8.62
CA ASN A 1046 6.65 15.53 9.08
C ASN A 1046 5.18 15.14 9.36
N PRO A 1047 4.54 14.37 8.46
CA PRO A 1047 4.89 12.95 8.30
C PRO A 1047 4.77 12.45 6.83
N TYR A 1048 5.55 13.02 5.90
CA TYR A 1048 5.45 12.67 4.47
C TYR A 1048 6.70 11.95 3.93
N ILE A 1049 6.49 10.94 3.09
CA ILE A 1049 7.51 10.35 2.21
C ILE A 1049 7.59 11.19 0.95
N TYR A 1050 8.80 11.65 0.62
CA TYR A 1050 9.07 12.40 -0.59
C TYR A 1050 9.66 11.49 -1.67
N SER A 1051 9.02 11.46 -2.84
CA SER A 1051 9.44 10.66 -3.99
C SER A 1051 9.37 11.45 -5.29
N GLN A 1052 10.14 10.99 -6.27
CA GLN A 1052 10.17 11.54 -7.63
C GLN A 1052 9.97 10.40 -8.63
N VAL A 1053 9.25 10.71 -9.70
CA VAL A 1053 9.27 9.92 -10.92
C VAL A 1053 9.91 10.72 -12.02
N GLU A 1054 11.00 10.16 -12.53
CA GLU A 1054 11.77 10.74 -13.61
C GLU A 1054 11.54 9.94 -14.89
N LEU A 1055 11.37 10.63 -16.01
CA LEU A 1055 11.42 10.01 -17.33
C LEU A 1055 12.87 9.71 -17.70
N LYS A 1056 13.13 8.50 -18.21
CA LYS A 1056 14.46 8.02 -18.59
C LYS A 1056 14.46 7.48 -20.03
N GLY A 1057 15.66 7.24 -20.55
CA GLY A 1057 15.87 6.66 -21.88
C GLY A 1057 15.21 7.47 -22.99
N ASP A 1058 14.69 6.77 -23.99
CA ASP A 1058 13.99 7.35 -25.14
C ASP A 1058 12.67 8.04 -24.75
N SER A 1059 12.17 7.80 -23.54
CA SER A 1059 10.96 8.47 -23.03
C SER A 1059 11.23 9.89 -22.53
N LEU A 1060 12.48 10.23 -22.24
CA LEU A 1060 12.88 11.60 -21.89
C LEU A 1060 12.84 12.53 -23.11
N THR A 1061 13.22 12.01 -24.28
CA THR A 1061 13.21 12.73 -25.56
C THR A 1061 11.85 12.65 -26.25
N ASP A 1062 11.18 11.49 -26.18
CA ASP A 1062 9.84 11.28 -26.70
C ASP A 1062 8.98 10.40 -25.78
N ALA A 1063 8.08 11.06 -25.05
CA ALA A 1063 7.13 10.44 -24.12
C ALA A 1063 6.20 9.37 -24.74
N LYS A 1064 6.06 9.31 -26.08
CA LYS A 1064 5.38 8.19 -26.74
C LYS A 1064 6.04 6.85 -26.40
N ASN A 1065 7.35 6.88 -26.15
CA ASN A 1065 8.14 5.71 -25.80
C ASN A 1065 7.85 5.14 -24.41
N MET A 1066 6.98 5.78 -23.64
CA MET A 1066 6.46 5.21 -22.41
C MET A 1066 5.35 4.19 -22.64
N LEU A 1067 4.71 4.19 -23.82
CA LEU A 1067 3.68 3.20 -24.13
C LEU A 1067 4.32 1.93 -24.67
N GLU A 1068 3.65 0.79 -24.53
CA GLU A 1068 4.05 -0.39 -25.29
C GLU A 1068 3.94 -0.14 -26.81
N SER A 1069 4.73 -0.86 -27.61
CA SER A 1069 4.86 -0.63 -29.05
C SER A 1069 3.52 -0.59 -29.80
N ASN A 1070 2.56 -1.41 -29.39
CA ASN A 1070 1.22 -1.48 -29.99
C ASN A 1070 0.35 -0.23 -29.74
N CYS A 1071 0.68 0.59 -28.74
CA CYS A 1071 0.00 1.85 -28.43
C CYS A 1071 0.78 3.09 -28.86
N ARG A 1072 1.93 2.91 -29.53
CA ARG A 1072 2.72 3.99 -30.17
C ARG A 1072 2.28 4.16 -31.63
#